data_AF-A0A0S8FPC2-F1
#
_entry.id   AF-A0A0S8FPC2-F1
#
_cell.length_a   1.000
_cell.length_b   1.000
_cell.length_c   1.000
_cell.angle_alpha   90.00
_cell.angle_beta   90.00
_cell.angle_gamma   90.00
#
_symmetry.space_group_name_H-M   'P 1'
#
loop_
_entity.id
_entity.type
_entity.pdbx_description
1 polymer ?
#
loop_
_entity_poly.entity_id
_entity_poly.type
_entity_poly.pdbx_seq_one_letter_code
_entity_poly.pdbx_strand_id
1 'polypeptide(L)'
;MAALFGCQAVSPELAKDADDVEVSIEEADRAFLYSQVDAARLLQMARPAEEAVPPAHLYVYNSETRELREIARDEVPGLSYGDNGLLAVSVETHGASINLWNWNEGDVDRLELRLDGFSARLVEGDAGAYDVIFAAKEPAVFPLCKDKDYEIFKARIVAAQDGTAELLEFAQLTHNDVDDTQPAFSPDGHWIVFVSEPHGPRNVALMDAEGHYLRVLAPSAETSSYFPVVLPNNEECLYVSESNGITEFLICGLDGRGHRRASGQELKQMLFSWDDFTRHRYLMTDIFAREQSLRMLLDLPHTLDLLDLVLLAEWNSPMLKQYRQLVLAARAERVHNQKERSPKITIGGFQIVDTGVLVDESTTDPGDIPAQGFTRLLFTLSLPLFQGSLNKAIKQRDMWQEVVYSQTYLNNYNDLVQKVAVAYTDYSEQMARAAVLRRILDLNRKRRFLWEVRVGAGKELPGRLTEAESYISEAEAALTEAEGKAEAARARLLAALGVADMPPFEVEAATLDWEALPMEPPPLEEIQALAQINHPELARLKFLELRAAAIRDMGAPSARGQTSLDLTYGHGSEHFFSPTTDDYIGATLSHTLPLQKLGVDKAYREQWTHEMMAYREEREQARLDINAALQETEAALRRVTEQFEANQDWRRVTAEKLRLSRIYGAERVLAARGDRPYDVVDQIEAEIDHLNQQLVLTGVRAEFCRHLAQYYTRAGLGRKLLEVLALPANTELGKGRSVWLWRSLEVVMDPDKRDQVLRLCADQGISRIYCFVARVENDYYLYKHNWEFGYFLDLCAEQGIEVYALVGNPQWVDEASRTEIGSLVRSIVGFNARQQEGKAGFAGLKLDVEPHALPGWRDQAARARLVTAYLEMLDYVKAVLGQDGADLRIAADVPYTYLEVPVPGGEDALFATLCERVDELTLMAYLNTAESIVQKALPCLQVAQEHGTPLEVGVETTPNQPEGVSFADQSVEDLVMTLEKVYRHFMGFESFAGFAIHDYGNLAQLIERSHGH
;
A
#
# COMPACT_ATOMS: atom_id res chain seq x y z
N MET A 1 -9.73 -45.30 -33.78
CA MET A 1 -11.13 -45.49 -34.24
C MET A 1 -11.24 -46.20 -35.60
N ALA A 2 -10.42 -45.92 -36.62
CA ALA A 2 -10.50 -46.62 -37.92
C ALA A 2 -10.06 -48.11 -37.90
N ALA A 3 -9.27 -48.55 -36.91
CA ALA A 3 -8.87 -49.95 -36.76
C ALA A 3 -9.96 -50.87 -36.14
N LEU A 4 -11.05 -50.29 -35.61
CA LEU A 4 -12.09 -51.02 -34.86
C LEU A 4 -13.29 -51.48 -35.72
N PHE A 5 -13.42 -51.04 -36.99
CA PHE A 5 -14.65 -51.27 -37.78
C PHE A 5 -14.48 -51.90 -39.17
N GLY A 6 -13.29 -52.37 -39.57
CA GLY A 6 -13.15 -53.30 -40.71
C GLY A 6 -13.75 -52.83 -42.06
N CYS A 7 -13.84 -51.52 -42.33
CA CYS A 7 -14.29 -50.99 -43.61
C CYS A 7 -13.11 -50.79 -44.58
N GLN A 8 -13.22 -51.30 -45.79
CA GLN A 8 -12.24 -51.13 -46.86
C GLN A 8 -12.11 -49.65 -47.27
N ALA A 9 -10.87 -49.24 -47.54
CA ALA A 9 -10.50 -47.88 -47.96
C ALA A 9 -11.25 -47.45 -49.23
N VAL A 10 -11.94 -46.31 -49.15
CA VAL A 10 -12.37 -45.55 -50.33
C VAL A 10 -11.21 -44.64 -50.75
N SER A 11 -10.97 -44.56 -52.06
CA SER A 11 -9.78 -43.97 -52.69
C SER A 11 -9.60 -42.45 -52.46
N PRO A 12 -8.36 -41.94 -52.47
CA PRO A 12 -8.04 -40.53 -52.24
C PRO A 12 -8.14 -39.70 -53.54
N GLU A 13 -9.34 -39.50 -54.07
CA GLU A 13 -9.57 -38.68 -55.28
C GLU A 13 -10.55 -37.51 -55.12
N LEU A 14 -10.85 -37.07 -53.89
CA LEU A 14 -11.77 -35.94 -53.64
C LEU A 14 -11.20 -34.80 -52.78
N ALA A 15 -9.88 -34.70 -52.65
CA ALA A 15 -9.20 -33.60 -51.95
C ALA A 15 -8.31 -32.79 -52.91
N LYS A 16 -8.88 -32.25 -53.99
CA LYS A 16 -8.10 -31.47 -54.97
C LYS A 16 -8.65 -30.10 -55.39
N ASP A 17 -9.78 -29.63 -54.86
CA ASP A 17 -10.28 -28.29 -55.16
C ASP A 17 -10.72 -27.58 -53.88
N ALA A 18 -9.79 -26.90 -53.18
CA ALA A 18 -10.04 -25.73 -52.32
C ALA A 18 -8.72 -25.12 -51.76
N ASP A 19 -7.72 -24.93 -52.63
CA ASP A 19 -6.70 -23.88 -52.42
C ASP A 19 -7.08 -22.72 -53.35
N ASP A 20 -7.37 -21.55 -52.77
CA ASP A 20 -7.12 -20.20 -53.31
C ASP A 20 -7.95 -19.16 -52.54
N VAL A 21 -7.42 -18.66 -51.42
CA VAL A 21 -7.40 -17.23 -51.09
C VAL A 21 -6.15 -16.98 -50.23
N GLU A 22 -5.00 -16.77 -50.87
CA GLU A 22 -3.91 -16.01 -50.26
C GLU A 22 -4.40 -14.56 -50.06
N VAL A 23 -4.46 -14.11 -48.80
CA VAL A 23 -4.41 -12.67 -48.49
C VAL A 23 -2.95 -12.36 -48.21
N SER A 24 -2.23 -11.92 -49.23
CA SER A 24 -0.90 -11.34 -49.12
C SER A 24 -0.96 -10.08 -48.25
N ILE A 25 -0.16 -10.04 -47.17
CA ILE A 25 0.20 -8.78 -46.53
C ILE A 25 1.54 -8.37 -47.16
N GLU A 26 1.57 -7.20 -47.80
CA GLU A 26 2.77 -6.64 -48.45
C GLU A 26 3.87 -6.34 -47.41
N GLU A 27 5.12 -6.65 -47.77
CA GLU A 27 6.33 -6.40 -46.97
C GLU A 27 6.53 -4.93 -46.55
N ALA A 28 5.79 -3.99 -47.15
CA ALA A 28 5.79 -2.58 -46.76
C ALA A 28 5.14 -2.33 -45.38
N ASP A 29 4.22 -3.19 -44.93
CA ASP A 29 3.52 -3.04 -43.65
C ASP A 29 4.32 -3.58 -42.44
N ARG A 30 5.35 -4.40 -42.68
CA ARG A 30 6.32 -4.80 -41.64
C ARG A 30 7.35 -3.71 -41.33
N ALA A 31 7.65 -2.84 -42.29
CA ALA A 31 8.68 -1.81 -42.16
C ALA A 31 8.21 -0.53 -41.44
N PHE A 32 6.90 -0.31 -41.32
CA PHE A 32 6.35 0.87 -40.62
C PHE A 32 6.26 0.67 -39.10
N LEU A 33 6.21 -0.57 -38.60
CA LEU A 33 6.15 -0.90 -37.17
C LEU A 33 7.47 -0.78 -36.41
N TYR A 34 8.60 -0.55 -37.09
CA TYR A 34 9.94 -0.50 -36.49
C TYR A 34 10.74 0.80 -36.73
N SER A 35 10.11 1.88 -37.23
CA SER A 35 10.84 3.09 -37.63
C SER A 35 10.75 4.31 -36.67
N GLN A 36 10.30 4.14 -35.42
CA GLN A 36 10.19 5.26 -34.46
C GLN A 36 11.04 5.16 -33.19
N VAL A 37 12.18 4.46 -33.21
CA VAL A 37 13.23 4.67 -32.19
C VAL A 37 14.61 4.58 -32.85
N ASP A 38 15.07 5.70 -33.43
CA ASP A 38 16.46 5.90 -33.84
C ASP A 38 17.26 6.31 -32.58
N ALA A 39 18.18 5.52 -32.02
CA ALA A 39 19.44 5.00 -32.58
C ALA A 39 20.72 5.80 -32.25
N ALA A 40 20.71 6.79 -31.36
CA ALA A 40 21.96 7.51 -31.09
C ALA A 40 22.96 6.76 -30.18
N ARG A 41 22.57 5.67 -29.49
CA ARG A 41 23.48 4.96 -28.55
C ARG A 41 23.66 3.46 -28.76
N LEU A 42 22.84 2.82 -29.59
CA LEU A 42 22.90 1.37 -29.84
C LEU A 42 23.65 0.97 -31.13
N LEU A 43 24.17 1.91 -31.90
CA LEU A 43 24.71 1.64 -33.25
C LEU A 43 26.24 1.69 -33.41
N GLN A 44 27.03 1.77 -32.32
CA GLN A 44 28.50 1.77 -32.44
C GLN A 44 29.25 0.57 -31.85
N MET A 45 28.60 -0.44 -31.27
CA MET A 45 29.30 -1.64 -30.81
C MET A 45 28.67 -2.93 -31.34
N ALA A 46 29.09 -3.22 -32.58
CA ALA A 46 29.26 -4.53 -33.21
C ALA A 46 28.03 -5.35 -33.66
N ARG A 47 28.08 -5.67 -34.96
CA ARG A 47 27.15 -6.50 -35.75
C ARG A 47 26.93 -7.92 -35.20
N PRO A 48 25.81 -8.57 -35.56
CA PRO A 48 25.52 -9.96 -35.23
C PRO A 48 26.47 -10.89 -36.01
N ALA A 49 27.13 -11.79 -35.29
CA ALA A 49 27.39 -13.12 -35.82
C ALA A 49 26.05 -13.89 -35.73
N GLU A 50 25.70 -14.63 -36.78
CA GLU A 50 24.57 -15.55 -36.79
C GLU A 50 24.67 -16.50 -35.59
N GLU A 51 23.83 -16.36 -34.55
CA GLU A 51 23.62 -17.42 -33.56
C GLU A 51 22.36 -17.19 -32.69
N ALA A 52 21.51 -18.22 -32.67
CA ALA A 52 20.49 -18.62 -31.70
C ALA A 52 19.49 -17.58 -31.12
N VAL A 53 18.20 -17.80 -31.42
CA VAL A 53 17.10 -17.47 -30.50
C VAL A 53 17.46 -18.04 -29.11
N PRO A 54 17.54 -17.25 -28.03
CA PRO A 54 17.84 -17.80 -26.71
C PRO A 54 16.74 -18.79 -26.31
N PRO A 55 17.09 -19.94 -25.72
CA PRO A 55 16.15 -21.02 -25.44
C PRO A 55 15.09 -20.59 -24.42
N ALA A 56 13.83 -20.94 -24.67
CA ALA A 56 12.85 -20.97 -23.60
C ALA A 56 13.23 -22.16 -22.69
N HIS A 57 13.69 -21.89 -21.47
CA HIS A 57 13.97 -22.95 -20.50
C HIS A 57 12.65 -23.65 -20.15
N LEU A 58 12.59 -24.95 -20.40
CA LEU A 58 11.45 -25.79 -20.07
C LEU A 58 11.89 -26.76 -18.98
N TYR A 59 11.19 -26.74 -17.86
CA TYR A 59 11.40 -27.64 -16.74
C TYR A 59 10.26 -28.65 -16.69
N VAL A 60 10.53 -29.84 -16.22
CA VAL A 60 9.51 -30.83 -15.86
C VAL A 60 9.72 -31.16 -14.40
N TYR A 61 8.71 -30.86 -13.60
CA TYR A 61 8.63 -31.26 -12.22
C TYR A 61 7.93 -32.60 -12.13
N ASN A 62 8.63 -33.62 -11.63
CA ASN A 62 8.02 -34.92 -11.34
C ASN A 62 7.54 -34.91 -9.89
N SER A 63 6.23 -34.95 -9.67
CA SER A 63 5.66 -34.83 -8.33
C SER A 63 5.85 -36.08 -7.45
N GLU A 64 6.13 -37.26 -8.03
CA GLU A 64 6.42 -38.48 -7.27
C GLU A 64 7.85 -38.48 -6.71
N THR A 65 8.81 -38.06 -7.54
CA THR A 65 10.24 -38.02 -7.19
C THR A 65 10.67 -36.69 -6.59
N ARG A 66 9.85 -35.64 -6.76
CA ARG A 66 10.08 -34.25 -6.35
C ARG A 66 11.28 -33.60 -7.05
N GLU A 67 11.69 -34.14 -8.19
CA GLU A 67 12.80 -33.62 -8.97
C GLU A 67 12.29 -32.66 -10.06
N LEU A 68 12.85 -31.45 -10.08
CA LEU A 68 12.73 -30.52 -11.18
C LEU A 68 13.87 -30.79 -12.17
N ARG A 69 13.54 -31.10 -13.41
CA ARG A 69 14.53 -31.35 -14.46
C ARG A 69 14.31 -30.42 -15.63
N GLU A 70 15.36 -29.72 -16.05
CA GLU A 70 15.35 -28.99 -17.31
C GLU A 70 15.37 -29.97 -18.51
N ILE A 71 14.50 -29.73 -19.49
CA ILE A 71 14.38 -30.52 -20.71
C ILE A 71 14.45 -29.61 -21.94
N ALA A 72 15.01 -30.12 -23.03
CA ALA A 72 15.02 -29.40 -24.30
C ALA A 72 13.60 -29.43 -24.94
N ARG A 73 13.24 -28.38 -25.67
CA ARG A 73 11.95 -28.27 -26.37
C ARG A 73 11.68 -29.45 -27.31
N ASP A 74 12.74 -30.08 -27.81
CA ASP A 74 12.73 -31.20 -28.74
C ASP A 74 12.36 -32.53 -28.07
N GLU A 75 12.47 -32.60 -26.73
CA GLU A 75 12.11 -33.76 -25.91
C GLU A 75 10.61 -33.78 -25.54
N VAL A 76 9.92 -32.65 -25.65
CA VAL A 76 8.49 -32.47 -25.32
C VAL A 76 7.55 -33.42 -26.10
N PRO A 77 7.73 -33.65 -27.41
CA PRO A 77 6.89 -34.57 -28.16
C PRO A 77 7.04 -36.05 -27.75
N GLY A 78 8.05 -36.38 -26.94
CA GLY A 78 8.37 -37.74 -26.49
C GLY A 78 7.77 -38.12 -25.13
N LEU A 79 7.15 -37.19 -24.40
CA LEU A 79 6.48 -37.45 -23.11
C LEU A 79 5.22 -38.30 -23.33
N SER A 80 5.09 -39.41 -22.60
CA SER A 80 4.07 -40.42 -22.86
C SER A 80 2.83 -40.23 -22.00
N TYR A 81 1.66 -40.59 -22.53
CA TYR A 81 0.32 -40.45 -21.93
C TYR A 81 0.07 -41.30 -20.65
N GLY A 82 1.13 -41.84 -20.03
CA GLY A 82 1.08 -42.65 -18.81
C GLY A 82 1.88 -42.09 -17.64
N ASP A 83 2.53 -40.93 -17.81
CA ASP A 83 3.35 -40.29 -16.78
C ASP A 83 2.48 -39.33 -15.95
N ASN A 84 1.54 -39.88 -15.18
CA ASN A 84 0.69 -39.11 -14.26
C ASN A 84 1.57 -38.32 -13.26
N GLY A 85 1.29 -37.03 -13.08
CA GLY A 85 1.98 -36.21 -12.09
C GLY A 85 3.24 -35.48 -12.56
N LEU A 86 3.47 -35.35 -13.88
CA LEU A 86 4.46 -34.43 -14.45
C LEU A 86 3.85 -33.05 -14.67
N LEU A 87 4.45 -32.04 -14.04
CA LEU A 87 4.12 -30.64 -14.28
C LEU A 87 5.23 -30.02 -15.13
N ALA A 88 4.95 -29.69 -16.39
CA ALA A 88 5.93 -28.94 -17.18
C ALA A 88 5.83 -27.44 -16.83
N VAL A 89 6.95 -26.75 -16.77
CA VAL A 89 7.08 -25.35 -16.37
C VAL A 89 7.95 -24.64 -17.41
N SER A 90 7.41 -23.70 -18.20
CA SER A 90 8.25 -22.89 -19.09
C SER A 90 8.30 -21.46 -18.63
N VAL A 91 9.44 -20.81 -18.84
CA VAL A 91 9.57 -19.37 -18.61
C VAL A 91 9.66 -18.64 -19.95
N GLU A 92 8.70 -17.77 -20.25
CA GLU A 92 8.70 -16.93 -21.45
C GLU A 92 9.35 -15.57 -21.16
N THR A 93 10.33 -15.18 -21.99
CA THR A 93 11.16 -13.99 -21.79
C THR A 93 10.42 -12.66 -22.08
N HIS A 94 9.38 -12.68 -22.92
CA HIS A 94 8.57 -11.49 -23.22
C HIS A 94 7.32 -11.46 -22.33
N GLY A 95 7.38 -10.69 -21.24
CA GLY A 95 6.29 -10.58 -20.26
C GLY A 95 6.47 -11.45 -19.01
N ALA A 96 7.59 -12.18 -18.94
CA ALA A 96 8.08 -12.88 -17.76
C ALA A 96 6.98 -13.75 -17.11
N SER A 97 6.56 -14.78 -17.85
CA SER A 97 5.46 -15.66 -17.45
C SER A 97 5.88 -17.12 -17.26
N ILE A 98 5.30 -17.79 -16.25
CA ILE A 98 5.37 -19.25 -16.07
C ILE A 98 4.20 -19.88 -16.78
N ASN A 99 4.44 -20.84 -17.67
CA ASN A 99 3.39 -21.75 -18.13
C ASN A 99 3.52 -23.08 -17.40
N LEU A 100 2.50 -23.48 -16.64
CA LEU A 100 2.43 -24.76 -15.96
C LEU A 100 1.51 -25.68 -16.75
N TRP A 101 2.01 -26.82 -17.21
CA TRP A 101 1.19 -27.84 -17.88
C TRP A 101 0.95 -29.01 -16.93
N ASN A 102 -0.31 -29.26 -16.57
CA ASN A 102 -0.72 -30.45 -15.83
C ASN A 102 -1.34 -31.47 -16.78
N TRP A 103 -0.90 -32.73 -16.74
CA TRP A 103 -1.43 -33.83 -17.55
C TRP A 103 -2.36 -34.68 -16.70
N ASN A 104 -3.68 -34.46 -16.80
CA ASN A 104 -4.70 -35.22 -16.06
C ASN A 104 -5.62 -35.95 -17.03
N GLU A 105 -5.65 -37.29 -16.98
CA GLU A 105 -6.63 -38.17 -17.67
C GLU A 105 -7.00 -37.80 -19.14
N GLY A 106 -6.07 -37.18 -19.88
CA GLY A 106 -6.25 -36.80 -21.29
C GLY A 106 -6.55 -35.32 -21.57
N ASP A 107 -6.59 -34.47 -20.55
CA ASP A 107 -6.58 -33.01 -20.68
C ASP A 107 -5.23 -32.42 -20.22
N VAL A 108 -4.76 -31.40 -20.93
CA VAL A 108 -3.55 -30.64 -20.60
C VAL A 108 -3.96 -29.27 -20.07
N ASP A 109 -3.70 -29.02 -18.80
CA ASP A 109 -4.04 -27.77 -18.16
C ASP A 109 -2.84 -26.81 -18.19
N ARG A 110 -2.90 -25.74 -18.97
CA ARG A 110 -1.87 -24.69 -19.05
C ARG A 110 -2.25 -23.51 -18.15
N LEU A 111 -1.49 -23.22 -17.11
CA LEU A 111 -1.62 -22.01 -16.27
C LEU A 111 -0.49 -21.03 -16.58
N GLU A 112 -0.81 -19.81 -17.02
CA GLU A 112 0.14 -18.71 -17.23
C GLU A 112 0.17 -17.81 -15.98
N LEU A 113 1.29 -17.77 -15.27
CA LEU A 113 1.55 -16.86 -14.16
C LEU A 113 2.39 -15.70 -14.67
N ARG A 114 1.97 -14.44 -14.55
CA ARG A 114 2.75 -13.29 -15.02
C ARG A 114 3.46 -12.59 -13.87
N LEU A 115 4.69 -12.15 -14.08
CA LEU A 115 5.48 -11.38 -13.10
C LEU A 115 5.02 -9.93 -12.91
N ASP A 116 3.88 -9.54 -13.48
CA ASP A 116 3.26 -8.23 -13.24
C ASP A 116 2.65 -8.09 -11.84
N GLY A 117 2.79 -9.12 -10.99
CA GLY A 117 2.53 -9.05 -9.54
C GLY A 117 1.06 -9.20 -9.14
N PHE A 118 0.14 -9.37 -10.09
CA PHE A 118 -1.29 -9.32 -9.78
C PHE A 118 -2.18 -10.27 -10.61
N SER A 119 -1.63 -11.14 -11.45
CA SER A 119 -2.47 -12.06 -12.22
C SER A 119 -1.88 -13.44 -12.53
N ALA A 120 -2.70 -14.45 -12.28
CA ALA A 120 -2.57 -15.76 -12.87
C ALA A 120 -3.76 -16.07 -13.75
N ARG A 121 -3.48 -16.73 -14.85
CA ARG A 121 -4.45 -16.99 -15.91
C ARG A 121 -4.37 -18.43 -16.35
N LEU A 122 -5.45 -19.19 -16.14
CA LEU A 122 -5.60 -20.48 -16.80
C LEU A 122 -5.76 -20.25 -18.31
N VAL A 123 -4.80 -20.74 -19.10
CA VAL A 123 -4.73 -20.62 -20.57
C VAL A 123 -5.42 -21.81 -21.25
N GLU A 124 -5.22 -23.03 -20.73
CA GLU A 124 -5.83 -24.29 -21.19
C GLU A 124 -6.21 -25.17 -19.99
N GLY A 125 -7.27 -25.99 -20.08
CA GLY A 125 -7.55 -27.02 -19.07
C GLY A 125 -8.72 -26.89 -18.10
N ASP A 126 -8.94 -27.95 -17.31
CA ASP A 126 -9.99 -28.04 -16.28
C ASP A 126 -9.56 -27.68 -14.85
N ALA A 127 -8.26 -27.73 -14.50
CA ALA A 127 -7.75 -27.30 -13.20
C ALA A 127 -7.96 -25.79 -12.96
N GLY A 128 -8.98 -25.45 -12.18
CA GLY A 128 -9.23 -24.07 -11.77
C GLY A 128 -8.19 -23.61 -10.76
N ALA A 129 -7.06 -23.02 -11.14
CA ALA A 129 -6.23 -22.27 -10.20
C ALA A 129 -7.04 -21.05 -9.73
N TYR A 130 -7.62 -21.13 -8.53
CA TYR A 130 -8.59 -20.14 -8.06
C TYR A 130 -7.98 -18.98 -7.27
N ASP A 131 -6.70 -19.00 -6.86
CA ASP A 131 -6.11 -17.96 -6.00
C ASP A 131 -4.56 -17.86 -6.11
N VAL A 132 -4.02 -17.19 -7.12
CA VAL A 132 -2.57 -16.95 -7.15
C VAL A 132 -2.23 -15.68 -6.39
N ILE A 133 -1.34 -15.80 -5.41
CA ILE A 133 -0.93 -14.70 -4.54
C ILE A 133 0.56 -14.43 -4.73
N PHE A 134 0.87 -13.18 -5.06
CA PHE A 134 2.23 -12.67 -5.21
C PHE A 134 2.62 -11.89 -3.95
N ALA A 135 3.79 -12.18 -3.40
CA ALA A 135 4.46 -11.29 -2.45
C ALA A 135 5.41 -10.37 -3.24
N ALA A 136 5.37 -9.06 -2.98
CA ALA A 136 5.97 -8.02 -3.83
C ALA A 136 7.49 -8.12 -4.09
N LYS A 137 8.22 -9.05 -3.45
CA LYS A 137 9.65 -9.34 -3.66
C LYS A 137 10.04 -10.82 -3.45
N GLU A 138 9.08 -11.74 -3.40
CA GLU A 138 9.29 -13.11 -2.92
C GLU A 138 8.61 -14.16 -3.82
N PRO A 139 8.94 -15.46 -3.67
CA PRO A 139 8.28 -16.55 -4.40
C PRO A 139 6.74 -16.43 -4.39
N ALA A 140 6.10 -16.66 -5.52
CA ALA A 140 4.64 -16.72 -5.62
C ALA A 140 4.11 -18.01 -4.99
N VAL A 141 2.96 -17.95 -4.32
CA VAL A 141 2.27 -19.12 -3.77
C VAL A 141 0.85 -19.20 -4.31
N PHE A 142 0.42 -20.41 -4.70
CA PHE A 142 -0.86 -20.62 -5.37
C PHE A 142 -1.41 -22.03 -5.18
N PRO A 143 -2.75 -22.21 -5.13
CA PRO A 143 -3.38 -23.51 -5.21
C PRO A 143 -3.47 -23.99 -6.66
N LEU A 144 -3.14 -25.25 -6.89
CA LEU A 144 -3.27 -25.94 -8.17
C LEU A 144 -3.99 -27.27 -7.94
N CYS A 145 -5.01 -27.56 -8.76
CA CYS A 145 -5.73 -28.83 -8.65
C CYS A 145 -4.91 -29.97 -9.26
N LYS A 146 -4.69 -31.03 -8.47
CA LYS A 146 -4.04 -32.28 -8.84
C LYS A 146 -4.99 -33.41 -8.47
N ASP A 147 -5.15 -34.43 -9.30
CA ASP A 147 -5.78 -35.71 -8.92
C ASP A 147 -7.08 -35.69 -8.06
N LYS A 148 -7.90 -34.61 -8.18
CA LYS A 148 -9.22 -34.31 -7.56
C LYS A 148 -9.23 -33.37 -6.35
N ASP A 149 -8.09 -32.85 -5.90
CA ASP A 149 -8.01 -31.86 -4.81
C ASP A 149 -7.05 -30.70 -5.12
N TYR A 150 -7.14 -29.63 -4.33
CA TYR A 150 -6.28 -28.45 -4.42
C TYR A 150 -5.06 -28.55 -3.52
N GLU A 151 -3.87 -28.36 -4.09
CA GLU A 151 -2.61 -28.34 -3.36
C GLU A 151 -1.90 -27.00 -3.54
N ILE A 152 -1.19 -26.53 -2.51
CA ILE A 152 -0.43 -25.28 -2.51
C ILE A 152 0.96 -25.50 -3.12
N PHE A 153 1.32 -24.67 -4.10
CA PHE A 153 2.62 -24.64 -4.76
C PHE A 153 3.32 -23.30 -4.51
N LYS A 154 4.65 -23.34 -4.56
CA LYS A 154 5.55 -22.19 -4.47
C LYS A 154 6.42 -22.11 -5.72
N ALA A 155 6.58 -20.91 -6.28
CA ALA A 155 7.46 -20.68 -7.43
C ALA A 155 8.22 -19.35 -7.32
N ARG A 156 9.55 -19.36 -7.52
CA ARG A 156 10.38 -18.15 -7.60
C ARG A 156 10.95 -17.97 -8.98
N ILE A 157 10.81 -16.77 -9.53
CA ILE A 157 11.39 -16.39 -10.83
C ILE A 157 12.19 -15.12 -10.64
N VAL A 158 13.29 -14.99 -11.36
CA VAL A 158 14.08 -13.75 -11.43
C VAL A 158 14.28 -13.34 -12.88
N ALA A 159 14.11 -12.04 -13.15
CA ALA A 159 14.52 -11.45 -14.42
C ALA A 159 16.05 -11.32 -14.44
N ALA A 160 16.71 -11.95 -15.41
CA ALA A 160 18.13 -11.84 -15.63
C ALA A 160 18.48 -10.53 -16.34
N GLN A 161 19.72 -10.06 -16.17
CA GLN A 161 20.20 -8.76 -16.70
C GLN A 161 20.16 -8.68 -18.25
N ASP A 162 20.04 -9.81 -18.93
CA ASP A 162 19.94 -9.92 -20.39
C ASP A 162 18.48 -9.88 -20.91
N GLY A 163 17.50 -9.66 -20.04
CA GLY A 163 16.08 -9.63 -20.38
C GLY A 163 15.42 -11.01 -20.47
N THR A 164 16.12 -12.07 -20.04
CA THR A 164 15.52 -13.40 -19.84
C THR A 164 14.91 -13.53 -18.44
N ALA A 165 14.08 -14.56 -18.22
CA ALA A 165 13.54 -14.88 -16.91
C ALA A 165 13.89 -16.34 -16.58
N GLU A 166 14.31 -16.60 -15.35
CA GLU A 166 14.77 -17.91 -14.89
C GLU A 166 13.95 -18.35 -13.67
N LEU A 167 13.49 -19.61 -13.68
CA LEU A 167 12.80 -20.25 -12.55
C LEU A 167 13.86 -20.73 -11.55
N LEU A 168 13.98 -20.03 -10.42
CA LEU A 168 14.95 -20.37 -9.37
C LEU A 168 14.42 -21.40 -8.36
N GLU A 169 13.10 -21.45 -8.17
CA GLU A 169 12.47 -22.31 -7.17
C GLU A 169 11.11 -22.78 -7.68
N PHE A 170 10.80 -24.06 -7.51
CA PHE A 170 9.46 -24.61 -7.74
C PHE A 170 9.23 -25.81 -6.81
N ALA A 171 8.20 -25.75 -5.96
CA ALA A 171 7.91 -26.80 -4.98
C ALA A 171 6.40 -26.93 -4.72
N GLN A 172 5.92 -28.17 -4.59
CA GLN A 172 4.62 -28.47 -3.96
C GLN A 172 4.80 -28.43 -2.43
N LEU A 173 4.00 -27.64 -1.73
CA LEU A 173 4.11 -27.42 -0.28
C LEU A 173 3.16 -28.29 0.55
N THR A 174 1.97 -28.59 0.04
CA THR A 174 0.99 -29.46 0.69
C THR A 174 0.89 -30.81 -0.02
N HIS A 175 0.61 -31.87 0.73
CA HIS A 175 0.65 -33.27 0.26
C HIS A 175 -0.43 -34.10 0.95
N ASN A 176 -1.69 -33.73 0.80
CA ASN A 176 -2.80 -34.37 1.50
C ASN A 176 -3.94 -34.69 0.52
N ASP A 177 -5.03 -35.27 1.03
CA ASP A 177 -6.21 -35.67 0.22
C ASP A 177 -7.38 -34.67 0.41
N VAL A 178 -7.09 -33.39 0.68
CA VAL A 178 -8.09 -32.34 0.98
C VAL A 178 -7.82 -31.05 0.19
N ASP A 179 -8.85 -30.24 -0.05
CA ASP A 179 -8.67 -28.97 -0.78
C ASP A 179 -7.96 -27.93 0.08
N ASP A 180 -6.73 -27.57 -0.29
CA ASP A 180 -5.97 -26.47 0.27
C ASP A 180 -6.00 -25.25 -0.68
N THR A 181 -6.59 -24.15 -0.21
CA THR A 181 -6.92 -22.96 -1.01
C THR A 181 -6.63 -21.65 -0.27
N GLN A 182 -6.72 -20.51 -0.96
CA GLN A 182 -6.57 -19.17 -0.37
C GLN A 182 -5.25 -18.91 0.41
N PRO A 183 -4.06 -19.25 -0.12
CA PRO A 183 -2.81 -19.11 0.62
C PRO A 183 -2.32 -17.66 0.72
N ALA A 184 -1.91 -17.19 1.89
CA ALA A 184 -1.32 -15.87 2.09
C ALA A 184 0.00 -15.96 2.87
N PHE A 185 1.00 -15.19 2.43
CA PHE A 185 2.27 -15.06 3.15
C PHE A 185 2.15 -14.20 4.39
N SER A 186 3.04 -14.43 5.35
CA SER A 186 3.40 -13.44 6.34
C SER A 186 4.15 -12.26 5.72
N PRO A 187 4.01 -11.04 6.27
CA PRO A 187 4.78 -9.88 5.85
C PRO A 187 6.30 -10.08 5.82
N ASP A 188 6.83 -10.94 6.70
CA ASP A 188 8.25 -11.33 6.74
C ASP A 188 8.61 -12.53 5.85
N GLY A 189 7.65 -13.10 5.12
CA GLY A 189 7.87 -14.21 4.18
C GLY A 189 8.04 -15.59 4.82
N HIS A 190 8.15 -15.71 6.15
CA HIS A 190 8.48 -16.96 6.84
C HIS A 190 7.31 -17.94 6.97
N TRP A 191 6.08 -17.47 6.88
CA TRP A 191 4.87 -18.26 7.15
C TRP A 191 3.88 -18.17 6.00
N ILE A 192 3.11 -19.24 5.82
CA ILE A 192 1.98 -19.30 4.88
C ILE A 192 0.74 -19.74 5.65
N VAL A 193 -0.30 -18.92 5.62
CA VAL A 193 -1.65 -19.30 6.10
C VAL A 193 -2.55 -19.64 4.93
N PHE A 194 -3.40 -20.65 5.05
CA PHE A 194 -4.28 -21.08 3.97
C PHE A 194 -5.55 -21.74 4.53
N VAL A 195 -6.55 -21.94 3.67
CA VAL A 195 -7.79 -22.64 3.99
C VAL A 195 -7.67 -24.10 3.59
N SER A 196 -7.91 -25.01 4.53
CA SER A 196 -7.94 -26.45 4.28
C SER A 196 -9.37 -26.98 4.46
N GLU A 197 -9.87 -27.79 3.52
CA GLU A 197 -11.27 -28.30 3.50
C GLU A 197 -11.37 -29.82 3.75
N PRO A 198 -11.23 -30.30 5.01
CA PRO A 198 -11.28 -31.73 5.31
C PRO A 198 -12.71 -32.28 5.36
N HIS A 199 -13.26 -32.74 4.23
CA HIS A 199 -14.59 -33.43 4.10
C HIS A 199 -15.72 -32.90 5.03
N GLY A 200 -15.71 -31.60 5.35
CA GLY A 200 -16.34 -30.99 6.53
C GLY A 200 -16.15 -29.45 6.53
N PRO A 201 -16.22 -28.75 7.69
CA PRO A 201 -16.04 -27.30 7.76
C PRO A 201 -14.61 -26.88 7.37
N ARG A 202 -14.49 -25.73 6.72
CA ARG A 202 -13.20 -25.18 6.28
C ARG A 202 -12.40 -24.66 7.47
N ASN A 203 -11.12 -24.99 7.55
CA ASN A 203 -10.24 -24.58 8.65
C ASN A 203 -9.11 -23.69 8.13
N VAL A 204 -8.61 -22.80 8.99
CA VAL A 204 -7.36 -22.08 8.72
C VAL A 204 -6.18 -22.95 9.15
N ALA A 205 -5.24 -23.16 8.25
CA ALA A 205 -3.99 -23.86 8.48
C ALA A 205 -2.80 -22.92 8.28
N LEU A 206 -1.66 -23.30 8.87
CA LEU A 206 -0.38 -22.61 8.84
C LEU A 206 0.72 -23.61 8.49
N MET A 207 1.67 -23.18 7.68
CA MET A 207 2.96 -23.85 7.45
C MET A 207 4.08 -22.81 7.35
N ASP A 208 5.33 -23.23 7.47
CA ASP A 208 6.46 -22.37 7.09
C ASP A 208 6.54 -22.20 5.56
N ALA A 209 7.37 -21.26 5.11
CA ALA A 209 7.56 -20.94 3.70
C ALA A 209 8.17 -22.08 2.87
N GLU A 210 8.67 -23.12 3.53
CA GLU A 210 9.26 -24.32 2.94
C GLU A 210 8.28 -25.51 2.96
N GLY A 211 7.06 -25.34 3.49
CA GLY A 211 6.02 -26.36 3.56
C GLY A 211 6.13 -27.30 4.78
N HIS A 212 7.02 -27.03 5.72
CA HIS A 212 7.09 -27.76 6.99
C HIS A 212 6.18 -27.15 8.06
N TYR A 213 6.07 -27.86 9.19
CA TYR A 213 5.30 -27.44 10.36
C TYR A 213 3.80 -27.19 10.10
N LEU A 214 3.23 -27.89 9.10
CA LEU A 214 1.80 -27.84 8.79
C LEU A 214 0.94 -28.12 10.03
N ARG A 215 0.12 -27.14 10.43
CA ARG A 215 -0.83 -27.25 11.54
C ARG A 215 -2.11 -26.46 11.28
N VAL A 216 -3.21 -26.90 11.89
CA VAL A 216 -4.47 -26.15 11.87
C VAL A 216 -4.46 -25.09 12.97
N LEU A 217 -4.68 -23.82 12.61
CA LEU A 217 -4.74 -22.67 13.54
C LEU A 217 -6.12 -22.52 14.18
N ALA A 218 -7.18 -22.67 13.38
CA ALA A 218 -8.55 -22.48 13.82
C ALA A 218 -9.40 -23.72 13.52
N PRO A 219 -9.24 -24.82 14.31
CA PRO A 219 -10.03 -26.02 14.12
C PRO A 219 -11.48 -25.80 14.56
N SER A 220 -12.44 -25.98 13.67
CA SER A 220 -13.87 -25.89 13.98
C SER A 220 -14.65 -27.06 13.41
N ALA A 221 -15.57 -27.60 14.21
CA ALA A 221 -16.49 -28.66 13.81
C ALA A 221 -17.85 -28.13 13.32
N GLU A 222 -18.13 -26.84 13.53
CA GLU A 222 -19.44 -26.23 13.30
C GLU A 222 -19.40 -24.98 12.40
N THR A 223 -18.23 -24.36 12.23
CA THR A 223 -18.06 -23.10 11.51
C THR A 223 -17.00 -23.22 10.43
N SER A 224 -17.25 -22.62 9.27
CA SER A 224 -16.26 -22.55 8.20
C SER A 224 -15.45 -21.27 8.33
N SER A 225 -14.13 -21.42 8.21
CA SER A 225 -13.19 -20.30 8.23
C SER A 225 -12.69 -19.99 6.82
N TYR A 226 -12.56 -18.71 6.51
CA TYR A 226 -12.19 -18.22 5.18
C TYR A 226 -11.22 -17.04 5.29
N PHE A 227 -10.52 -16.79 4.18
CA PHE A 227 -9.65 -15.64 3.97
C PHE A 227 -8.68 -15.43 5.14
N PRO A 228 -7.73 -16.34 5.36
CA PRO A 228 -6.72 -16.11 6.37
C PRO A 228 -5.64 -15.15 5.85
N VAL A 229 -5.13 -14.29 6.71
CA VAL A 229 -3.98 -13.43 6.43
C VAL A 229 -3.20 -13.15 7.71
N VAL A 230 -1.88 -13.09 7.61
CA VAL A 230 -1.01 -12.78 8.74
C VAL A 230 -0.95 -11.26 8.95
N LEU A 231 -0.96 -10.84 10.20
CA LEU A 231 -0.87 -9.43 10.57
C LEU A 231 0.56 -8.89 10.36
N PRO A 232 0.74 -7.56 10.20
CA PRO A 232 2.06 -6.89 10.10
C PRO A 232 3.06 -7.24 11.20
N ASN A 233 2.58 -7.69 12.36
CA ASN A 233 3.43 -8.12 13.48
C ASN A 233 4.07 -9.51 13.29
N ASN A 234 3.70 -10.27 12.26
CA ASN A 234 4.12 -11.66 12.02
C ASN A 234 3.83 -12.65 13.16
N GLU A 235 2.96 -12.29 14.10
CA GLU A 235 2.63 -13.10 15.27
C GLU A 235 1.17 -13.57 15.30
N GLU A 236 0.29 -12.87 14.57
CA GLU A 236 -1.15 -13.12 14.56
C GLU A 236 -1.69 -13.31 13.13
N CYS A 237 -2.84 -13.96 13.01
CA CYS A 237 -3.59 -14.18 11.78
C CYS A 237 -5.05 -13.72 11.96
N LEU A 238 -5.53 -12.91 11.02
CA LEU A 238 -6.94 -12.59 10.84
C LEU A 238 -7.58 -13.63 9.93
N TYR A 239 -8.79 -14.07 10.31
CA TYR A 239 -9.63 -14.89 9.46
C TYR A 239 -11.10 -14.57 9.69
N VAL A 240 -11.94 -15.00 8.76
CA VAL A 240 -13.39 -14.85 8.86
C VAL A 240 -14.01 -16.18 9.26
N SER A 241 -14.76 -16.21 10.35
CA SER A 241 -15.54 -17.36 10.77
C SER A 241 -17.01 -17.18 10.42
N GLU A 242 -17.61 -18.15 9.74
CA GLU A 242 -19.02 -18.17 9.37
C GLU A 242 -19.77 -19.32 10.07
N SER A 243 -20.88 -18.99 10.74
CA SER A 243 -21.85 -19.96 11.27
C SER A 243 -23.28 -19.53 10.96
N ASN A 244 -24.05 -20.35 10.25
CA ASN A 244 -25.48 -20.10 9.95
C ASN A 244 -25.77 -18.69 9.39
N GLY A 245 -24.83 -18.13 8.61
CA GLY A 245 -24.91 -16.77 8.05
C GLY A 245 -24.54 -15.63 9.00
N ILE A 246 -24.09 -15.91 10.22
CA ILE A 246 -23.44 -14.93 11.08
C ILE A 246 -21.94 -15.02 10.80
N THR A 247 -21.35 -13.89 10.42
CA THR A 247 -19.92 -13.78 10.10
C THR A 247 -19.21 -12.88 11.09
N GLU A 248 -18.10 -13.37 11.63
CA GLU A 248 -17.26 -12.64 12.58
C GLU A 248 -15.80 -12.62 12.12
N PHE A 249 -15.15 -11.46 12.25
CA PHE A 249 -13.72 -11.30 12.05
C PHE A 249 -12.99 -11.66 13.33
N LEU A 250 -12.13 -12.67 13.25
CA LEU A 250 -11.39 -13.20 14.38
C LEU A 250 -9.89 -13.08 14.12
N ILE A 251 -9.16 -12.72 15.17
CA ILE A 251 -7.70 -12.74 15.21
C ILE A 251 -7.30 -13.90 16.12
N CYS A 252 -6.30 -14.66 15.70
CA CYS A 252 -5.64 -15.66 16.52
C CYS A 252 -4.13 -15.53 16.40
N GLY A 253 -3.38 -15.92 17.43
CA GLY A 253 -1.94 -16.07 17.31
C GLY A 253 -1.59 -17.15 16.29
N LEU A 254 -0.44 -17.01 15.62
CA LEU A 254 0.10 -18.06 14.75
C LEU A 254 0.38 -19.34 15.53
N ASP A 255 0.44 -19.30 16.86
CA ASP A 255 0.48 -20.47 17.75
C ASP A 255 -0.85 -21.23 17.88
N GLY A 256 -1.92 -20.72 17.26
CA GLY A 256 -3.28 -21.25 17.31
C GLY A 256 -4.02 -20.93 18.62
N ARG A 257 -3.55 -19.94 19.40
CA ARG A 257 -4.18 -19.51 20.65
C ARG A 257 -4.68 -18.07 20.56
N GLY A 258 -5.35 -17.60 21.61
CA GLY A 258 -5.71 -16.19 21.74
C GLY A 258 -6.80 -15.72 20.78
N HIS A 259 -7.69 -16.62 20.33
CA HIS A 259 -8.83 -16.25 19.47
C HIS A 259 -9.65 -15.12 20.10
N ARG A 260 -9.72 -13.99 19.40
CA ARG A 260 -10.48 -12.80 19.83
C ARG A 260 -11.11 -12.14 18.62
N ARG A 261 -12.12 -11.31 18.87
CA ARG A 261 -12.75 -10.50 17.82
C ARG A 261 -11.83 -9.34 17.43
N ALA A 262 -11.71 -9.07 16.13
CA ALA A 262 -10.99 -7.90 15.64
C ALA A 262 -11.76 -6.61 15.99
N SER A 263 -11.05 -5.59 16.46
CA SER A 263 -11.59 -4.24 16.65
C SER A 263 -11.71 -3.47 15.32
N GLY A 264 -12.51 -2.41 15.29
CA GLY A 264 -12.66 -1.57 14.09
C GLY A 264 -11.35 -0.91 13.64
N GLN A 265 -10.49 -0.52 14.59
CA GLN A 265 -9.20 0.12 14.30
C GLN A 265 -8.17 -0.85 13.73
N GLU A 266 -8.14 -2.10 14.23
CA GLU A 266 -7.31 -3.18 13.67
C GLU A 266 -7.76 -3.50 12.23
N LEU A 267 -9.07 -3.62 11.99
CA LEU A 267 -9.59 -3.84 10.63
C LEU A 267 -9.27 -2.66 9.68
N LYS A 268 -9.31 -1.40 10.19
CA LYS A 268 -8.90 -0.20 9.43
C LYS A 268 -7.42 -0.30 9.03
N GLN A 269 -6.51 -0.52 9.99
CA GLN A 269 -5.07 -0.65 9.70
C GLN A 269 -4.77 -1.79 8.71
N MET A 270 -5.49 -2.91 8.82
CA MET A 270 -5.30 -4.07 7.95
C MET A 270 -5.73 -3.83 6.51
N LEU A 271 -6.86 -3.15 6.28
CA LEU A 271 -7.34 -2.77 4.95
C LEU A 271 -6.32 -1.92 4.16
N PHE A 272 -5.39 -1.25 4.84
CA PHE A 272 -4.30 -0.49 4.20
C PHE A 272 -3.04 -1.31 3.95
N SER A 273 -2.78 -2.31 4.79
CA SER A 273 -1.61 -3.19 4.64
C SER A 273 -1.76 -4.22 3.51
N TRP A 274 -2.99 -4.57 3.13
CA TRP A 274 -3.26 -5.61 2.13
C TRP A 274 -3.15 -5.09 0.70
N ASP A 275 -2.62 -5.87 -0.22
CA ASP A 275 -2.63 -5.56 -1.65
C ASP A 275 -4.07 -5.45 -2.24
N ASP A 276 -4.19 -4.85 -3.43
CA ASP A 276 -5.48 -4.56 -4.07
C ASP A 276 -6.34 -5.80 -4.33
N PHE A 277 -5.70 -6.92 -4.63
CA PHE A 277 -6.38 -8.19 -4.88
C PHE A 277 -6.94 -8.75 -3.57
N THR A 278 -6.13 -8.77 -2.50
CA THR A 278 -6.56 -9.21 -1.17
C THR A 278 -7.70 -8.33 -0.64
N ARG A 279 -7.59 -7.00 -0.71
CA ARG A 279 -8.68 -6.10 -0.26
C ARG A 279 -9.95 -6.24 -1.08
N HIS A 280 -9.86 -6.30 -2.41
CA HIS A 280 -11.02 -6.51 -3.28
C HIS A 280 -11.71 -7.84 -2.98
N ARG A 281 -10.94 -8.90 -2.73
CA ARG A 281 -11.45 -10.22 -2.35
C ARG A 281 -12.31 -10.16 -1.09
N TYR A 282 -11.85 -9.49 -0.04
CA TYR A 282 -12.62 -9.33 1.19
C TYR A 282 -13.89 -8.49 0.95
N LEU A 283 -13.77 -7.31 0.32
CA LEU A 283 -14.90 -6.39 0.10
C LEU A 283 -16.00 -6.94 -0.83
N MET A 284 -15.66 -7.90 -1.70
CA MET A 284 -16.58 -8.53 -2.65
C MET A 284 -17.28 -9.78 -2.12
N THR A 285 -16.97 -10.22 -0.91
CA THR A 285 -17.68 -11.36 -0.29
C THR A 285 -19.02 -10.95 0.30
N ASP A 286 -19.99 -11.87 0.29
CA ASP A 286 -21.32 -11.69 0.93
C ASP A 286 -21.23 -11.36 2.43
N ILE A 287 -20.06 -11.59 3.03
CA ILE A 287 -19.69 -11.35 4.42
C ILE A 287 -19.69 -9.85 4.75
N PHE A 288 -19.17 -9.01 3.85
CA PHE A 288 -19.22 -7.55 4.03
C PHE A 288 -20.60 -6.99 3.68
N ALA A 289 -21.33 -7.60 2.75
CA ALA A 289 -22.64 -7.13 2.28
C ALA A 289 -23.72 -7.04 3.39
N ARG A 290 -23.52 -7.67 4.55
CA ARG A 290 -24.46 -7.64 5.67
C ARG A 290 -24.24 -6.42 6.57
N GLU A 291 -25.29 -5.64 6.75
CA GLU A 291 -25.38 -4.35 7.47
C GLU A 291 -24.78 -4.34 8.90
N GLN A 292 -24.66 -5.50 9.56
CA GLN A 292 -24.21 -5.65 10.94
C GLN A 292 -22.70 -5.46 11.14
N SER A 293 -21.87 -5.75 10.13
CA SER A 293 -20.39 -5.65 10.20
C SER A 293 -19.91 -4.18 10.25
N LEU A 294 -20.74 -3.24 9.80
CA LEU A 294 -20.45 -1.80 9.78
C LEU A 294 -20.45 -1.16 11.16
N ARG A 295 -21.31 -1.61 12.10
CA ARG A 295 -21.31 -1.05 13.46
C ARG A 295 -20.01 -1.34 14.23
N MET A 296 -19.24 -2.34 13.79
CA MET A 296 -17.92 -2.63 14.36
C MET A 296 -16.78 -1.82 13.71
N LEU A 297 -16.88 -1.51 12.41
CA LEU A 297 -15.93 -0.63 11.70
C LEU A 297 -16.16 0.85 12.02
N LEU A 298 -17.40 1.21 12.38
CA LEU A 298 -17.86 2.58 12.61
C LEU A 298 -17.99 2.93 14.10
N ASP A 299 -17.03 2.52 14.93
CA ASP A 299 -16.69 3.32 16.12
C ASP A 299 -15.97 4.60 15.63
N LEU A 300 -16.65 5.34 14.74
CA LEU A 300 -16.07 6.45 13.99
C LEU A 300 -15.65 7.52 14.99
N PRO A 301 -14.39 7.97 14.98
CA PRO A 301 -13.97 9.13 15.73
C PRO A 301 -14.83 10.36 15.32
N HIS A 302 -14.93 11.34 16.21
CA HIS A 302 -15.64 12.59 15.90
C HIS A 302 -15.03 13.36 14.72
N THR A 303 -13.80 13.03 14.34
CA THR A 303 -13.02 13.58 13.23
C THR A 303 -12.78 12.50 12.17
N LEU A 304 -13.02 12.82 10.89
CA LEU A 304 -12.83 11.90 9.76
C LEU A 304 -11.68 12.40 8.86
N ASP A 305 -10.75 11.51 8.55
CA ASP A 305 -9.66 11.76 7.58
C ASP A 305 -10.11 11.45 6.13
N LEU A 306 -9.26 11.76 5.13
CA LEU A 306 -9.56 11.44 3.71
C LEU A 306 -9.86 9.95 3.50
N LEU A 307 -9.23 9.10 4.29
CA LEU A 307 -9.26 7.66 4.17
C LEU A 307 -10.60 7.09 4.62
N ASP A 308 -11.09 7.57 5.77
CA ASP A 308 -12.41 7.30 6.30
C ASP A 308 -13.49 7.73 5.32
N LEU A 309 -13.31 8.92 4.71
CA LEU A 309 -14.23 9.43 3.71
C LEU A 309 -14.28 8.53 2.46
N VAL A 310 -13.14 8.04 1.98
CA VAL A 310 -13.11 7.12 0.83
C VAL A 310 -13.71 5.76 1.17
N LEU A 311 -13.42 5.19 2.34
CA LEU A 311 -14.04 3.95 2.79
C LEU A 311 -15.56 4.08 2.91
N LEU A 312 -16.03 5.18 3.48
CA LEU A 312 -17.46 5.48 3.60
C LEU A 312 -18.11 5.66 2.22
N ALA A 313 -17.43 6.35 1.29
CA ALA A 313 -17.89 6.52 -0.09
C ALA A 313 -17.98 5.19 -0.83
N GLU A 314 -16.94 4.37 -0.73
CA GLU A 314 -16.87 3.05 -1.39
C GLU A 314 -18.05 2.19 -0.97
N TRP A 315 -18.37 2.22 0.32
CA TRP A 315 -19.47 1.46 0.88
C TRP A 315 -20.83 1.97 0.44
N ASN A 316 -21.06 3.28 0.46
CA ASN A 316 -22.38 3.86 0.26
C ASN A 316 -22.72 4.15 -1.20
N SER A 317 -21.72 4.26 -2.07
CA SER A 317 -21.89 4.53 -3.50
C SER A 317 -22.88 3.55 -4.15
N PRO A 318 -24.06 4.03 -4.61
CA PRO A 318 -25.04 3.18 -5.28
C PRO A 318 -24.47 2.53 -6.54
N MET A 319 -23.58 3.25 -7.24
CA MET A 319 -22.91 2.78 -8.44
C MET A 319 -21.97 1.60 -8.13
N LEU A 320 -21.13 1.70 -7.11
CA LEU A 320 -20.23 0.58 -6.74
C LEU A 320 -21.01 -0.62 -6.21
N LYS A 321 -22.10 -0.40 -5.47
CA LYS A 321 -23.02 -1.49 -5.07
C LYS A 321 -23.61 -2.21 -6.29
N GLN A 322 -24.04 -1.47 -7.31
CA GLN A 322 -24.57 -2.06 -8.54
C GLN A 322 -23.52 -2.91 -9.25
N TYR A 323 -22.29 -2.42 -9.41
CA TYR A 323 -21.23 -3.19 -10.06
C TYR A 323 -20.79 -4.40 -9.23
N ARG A 324 -20.78 -4.30 -7.90
CA ARG A 324 -20.57 -5.45 -7.02
C ARG A 324 -21.61 -6.55 -7.28
N GLN A 325 -22.89 -6.17 -7.38
CA GLN A 325 -23.97 -7.09 -7.71
C GLN A 325 -23.81 -7.71 -9.11
N LEU A 326 -23.33 -6.95 -10.10
CA LEU A 326 -23.05 -7.46 -11.44
C LEU A 326 -21.92 -8.50 -11.45
N VAL A 327 -20.85 -8.30 -10.66
CA VAL A 327 -19.78 -9.28 -10.51
C VAL A 327 -20.33 -10.58 -9.89
N LEU A 328 -21.10 -10.46 -8.81
CA LEU A 328 -21.73 -11.62 -8.16
C LEU A 328 -22.71 -12.34 -9.09
N ALA A 329 -23.50 -11.59 -9.86
CA ALA A 329 -24.41 -12.15 -10.85
C ALA A 329 -23.66 -12.89 -11.97
N ALA A 330 -22.57 -12.32 -12.49
CA ALA A 330 -21.74 -12.97 -13.50
C ALA A 330 -21.06 -14.24 -12.96
N ARG A 331 -20.60 -14.21 -11.69
CA ARG A 331 -20.08 -15.40 -11.01
C ARG A 331 -21.15 -16.47 -10.85
N ALA A 332 -22.36 -16.10 -10.43
CA ALA A 332 -23.49 -17.02 -10.31
C ALA A 332 -23.88 -17.62 -11.68
N GLU A 333 -23.87 -16.80 -12.74
CA GLU A 333 -24.11 -17.24 -14.11
C GLU A 333 -23.03 -18.24 -14.58
N ARG A 334 -21.76 -17.99 -14.28
CA ARG A 334 -20.65 -18.91 -14.57
C ARG A 334 -20.87 -20.28 -13.89
N VAL A 335 -21.22 -20.28 -12.60
CA VAL A 335 -21.51 -21.50 -11.85
C VAL A 335 -22.75 -22.21 -12.40
N HIS A 336 -23.80 -21.46 -12.77
CA HIS A 336 -24.99 -22.01 -13.39
C HIS A 336 -24.66 -22.68 -14.74
N ASN A 337 -23.90 -22.00 -15.60
CA ASN A 337 -23.44 -22.54 -16.88
C ASN A 337 -22.51 -23.75 -16.71
N GLN A 338 -21.76 -23.84 -15.61
CA GLN A 338 -21.00 -25.04 -15.25
C GLN A 338 -21.90 -26.22 -14.88
N LYS A 339 -22.97 -25.98 -14.09
CA LYS A 339 -23.96 -27.02 -13.77
C LYS A 339 -24.69 -27.55 -14.99
N GLU A 340 -25.01 -26.67 -15.94
CA GLU A 340 -25.62 -27.08 -17.22
C GLU A 340 -24.73 -28.02 -18.04
N ARG A 341 -23.41 -28.00 -17.82
CA ARG A 341 -22.42 -28.90 -18.45
C ARG A 341 -22.16 -30.16 -17.63
N SER A 342 -22.68 -30.25 -16.41
CA SER A 342 -22.45 -31.39 -15.51
C SER A 342 -23.47 -32.52 -15.77
N PRO A 343 -23.18 -33.75 -15.33
CA PRO A 343 -24.15 -34.83 -15.31
C PRO A 343 -25.46 -34.39 -14.63
N LYS A 344 -26.60 -34.63 -15.28
CA LYS A 344 -27.92 -34.31 -14.72
C LYS A 344 -28.62 -35.57 -14.29
N ILE A 345 -29.05 -35.64 -13.02
CA ILE A 345 -29.94 -36.69 -12.54
C ILE A 345 -31.35 -36.13 -12.49
N THR A 346 -32.28 -36.79 -13.20
CA THR A 346 -33.69 -36.43 -13.23
C THR A 346 -34.52 -37.60 -12.74
N ILE A 347 -35.39 -37.34 -11.77
CA ILE A 347 -36.39 -38.30 -11.30
C ILE A 347 -37.73 -37.83 -11.85
N GLY A 348 -38.28 -38.63 -12.76
CA GLY A 348 -39.56 -38.38 -13.40
C GLY A 348 -40.59 -39.41 -12.96
N GLY A 349 -41.84 -38.99 -12.88
CA GLY A 349 -42.96 -39.90 -12.69
C GLY A 349 -44.11 -39.44 -13.57
N PHE A 350 -44.72 -40.36 -14.31
CA PHE A 350 -45.95 -40.06 -15.02
C PHE A 350 -46.93 -41.22 -14.92
N GLN A 351 -48.21 -40.87 -14.92
CA GLN A 351 -49.31 -41.81 -14.99
C GLN A 351 -50.06 -41.51 -16.28
N ILE A 352 -50.15 -42.50 -17.15
CA ILE A 352 -50.98 -42.42 -18.35
C ILE A 352 -52.19 -43.31 -18.11
N VAL A 353 -53.38 -42.73 -18.26
CA VAL A 353 -54.64 -43.45 -18.27
C VAL A 353 -55.15 -43.37 -19.69
N ASP A 354 -55.07 -44.47 -20.42
CA ASP A 354 -55.68 -44.57 -21.74
C ASP A 354 -57.09 -45.14 -21.58
N THR A 355 -58.09 -44.33 -21.97
CA THR A 355 -59.49 -44.72 -21.94
C THR A 355 -59.95 -45.36 -23.25
N GLY A 356 -59.09 -45.42 -24.29
CA GLY A 356 -59.33 -46.20 -25.51
C GLY A 356 -60.62 -45.85 -26.26
N VAL A 357 -61.13 -44.62 -26.19
CA VAL A 357 -62.38 -44.23 -26.86
C VAL A 357 -62.08 -43.91 -28.33
N LEU A 358 -61.93 -44.95 -29.14
CA LEU A 358 -62.14 -44.87 -30.59
C LEU A 358 -63.31 -45.79 -30.97
N VAL A 359 -64.36 -45.11 -31.43
CA VAL A 359 -65.71 -45.56 -31.81
C VAL A 359 -65.72 -46.81 -32.68
N ASP A 360 -66.52 -47.81 -32.30
CA ASP A 360 -67.21 -48.70 -33.24
C ASP A 360 -68.73 -48.45 -33.08
N GLU A 361 -69.44 -48.19 -34.17
CA GLU A 361 -70.87 -47.85 -34.20
C GLU A 361 -71.78 -49.05 -33.87
N SER A 362 -71.27 -50.13 -33.28
CA SER A 362 -72.09 -51.27 -32.88
C SER A 362 -71.75 -51.77 -31.47
N THR A 363 -72.66 -51.44 -30.54
CA THR A 363 -72.95 -52.20 -29.31
C THR A 363 -71.79 -52.49 -28.37
N THR A 364 -71.28 -51.46 -27.68
CA THR A 364 -70.76 -51.61 -26.31
C THR A 364 -70.88 -50.28 -25.56
N ASP A 365 -71.41 -50.33 -24.34
CA ASP A 365 -71.55 -49.20 -23.42
C ASP A 365 -70.15 -48.61 -23.16
N PRO A 366 -69.91 -47.28 -23.29
CA PRO A 366 -68.60 -46.67 -23.01
C PRO A 366 -68.11 -46.87 -21.56
N GLY A 367 -68.93 -47.45 -20.67
CA GLY A 367 -68.54 -47.88 -19.32
C GLY A 367 -67.79 -49.22 -19.22
N ASP A 368 -67.67 -50.02 -20.29
CA ASP A 368 -67.12 -51.40 -20.24
C ASP A 368 -65.72 -51.57 -20.89
N ILE A 369 -65.09 -50.50 -21.38
CA ILE A 369 -63.68 -50.58 -21.82
C ILE A 369 -62.80 -50.39 -20.57
N PRO A 370 -62.03 -51.41 -20.13
CA PRO A 370 -61.17 -51.26 -18.97
C PRO A 370 -60.11 -50.20 -19.30
N ALA A 371 -60.13 -49.08 -18.57
CA ALA A 371 -59.09 -48.07 -18.66
C ALA A 371 -57.75 -48.73 -18.32
N GLN A 372 -56.86 -48.81 -19.31
CA GLN A 372 -55.51 -49.31 -19.07
C GLN A 372 -54.68 -48.13 -18.55
N GLY A 373 -54.48 -48.13 -17.23
CA GLY A 373 -53.58 -47.22 -16.56
C GLY A 373 -52.21 -47.86 -16.42
N PHE A 374 -51.16 -47.11 -16.67
CA PHE A 374 -49.82 -47.48 -16.21
C PHE A 374 -49.14 -46.28 -15.57
N THR A 375 -48.46 -46.55 -14.47
CA THR A 375 -47.62 -45.61 -13.75
C THR A 375 -46.18 -45.96 -14.04
N ARG A 376 -45.37 -44.98 -14.43
CA ARG A 376 -43.92 -45.14 -14.60
C ARG A 376 -43.17 -44.17 -13.73
N LEU A 377 -42.18 -44.71 -13.02
CA LEU A 377 -41.12 -43.97 -12.37
C LEU A 377 -39.85 -44.11 -13.20
N LEU A 378 -39.15 -43.00 -13.42
CA LEU A 378 -37.95 -42.90 -14.23
C LEU A 378 -36.84 -42.25 -13.42
N PHE A 379 -35.67 -42.88 -13.43
CA PHE A 379 -34.43 -42.32 -12.94
C PHE A 379 -33.49 -42.20 -14.13
N THR A 380 -33.22 -40.98 -14.58
CA THR A 380 -32.36 -40.72 -15.73
C THR A 380 -31.10 -39.97 -15.30
N LEU A 381 -29.93 -40.51 -15.65
CA LEU A 381 -28.64 -39.82 -15.62
C LEU A 381 -28.30 -39.40 -17.05
N SER A 382 -28.32 -38.10 -17.31
CA SER A 382 -27.94 -37.48 -18.59
C SER A 382 -26.53 -36.95 -18.52
N LEU A 383 -25.65 -37.47 -19.37
CA LEU A 383 -24.24 -37.12 -19.49
C LEU A 383 -24.03 -36.36 -20.81
N PRO A 384 -23.96 -35.03 -20.81
CA PRO A 384 -23.63 -34.29 -22.02
C PRO A 384 -22.17 -34.56 -22.43
N LEU A 385 -21.98 -35.09 -23.64
CA LEU A 385 -20.67 -35.42 -24.22
C LEU A 385 -20.26 -34.27 -25.16
N PHE A 386 -19.66 -33.24 -24.58
CA PHE A 386 -19.27 -32.05 -25.34
C PHE A 386 -17.98 -32.26 -26.16
N GLN A 387 -17.83 -31.47 -27.22
CA GLN A 387 -16.53 -31.27 -27.87
C GLN A 387 -15.66 -30.39 -26.95
N GLY A 388 -14.45 -30.82 -26.60
CA GLY A 388 -13.57 -30.12 -25.65
C GLY A 388 -13.31 -28.65 -25.99
N SER A 389 -13.22 -28.31 -27.28
CA SER A 389 -13.03 -26.92 -27.75
C SER A 389 -14.22 -26.00 -27.42
N LEU A 390 -15.46 -26.48 -27.53
CA LEU A 390 -16.66 -25.69 -27.22
C LEU A 390 -16.78 -25.44 -25.71
N ASN A 391 -16.49 -26.46 -24.89
CA ASN A 391 -16.50 -26.34 -23.43
C ASN A 391 -15.47 -25.34 -22.93
N LYS A 392 -14.25 -25.40 -23.49
CA LYS A 392 -13.17 -24.46 -23.19
C LYS A 392 -13.58 -23.02 -23.53
N ALA A 393 -14.17 -22.79 -24.70
CA ALA A 393 -14.60 -21.46 -25.12
C ALA A 393 -15.73 -20.88 -24.25
N ILE A 394 -16.70 -21.70 -23.83
CA ILE A 394 -17.75 -21.30 -22.87
C ILE A 394 -17.15 -20.92 -21.50
N LYS A 395 -16.23 -21.74 -20.98
CA LYS A 395 -15.53 -21.49 -19.71
C LYS A 395 -14.79 -20.16 -19.76
N GLN A 396 -14.06 -19.91 -20.84
CA GLN A 396 -13.32 -18.67 -21.05
C GLN A 396 -14.25 -17.45 -21.17
N ARG A 397 -15.34 -17.53 -21.95
CA ARG A 397 -16.32 -16.44 -22.07
C ARG A 397 -16.86 -16.00 -20.70
N ASP A 398 -17.30 -16.95 -19.88
CA ASP A 398 -17.94 -16.66 -18.58
C ASP A 398 -16.94 -16.09 -17.57
N MET A 399 -15.72 -16.63 -17.57
CA MET A 399 -14.63 -16.11 -16.75
C MET A 399 -14.27 -14.68 -17.15
N TRP A 400 -14.09 -14.40 -18.44
CA TRP A 400 -13.78 -13.04 -18.90
C TRP A 400 -14.91 -12.06 -18.62
N GLN A 401 -16.17 -12.50 -18.64
CA GLN A 401 -17.30 -11.65 -18.26
C GLN A 401 -17.23 -11.21 -16.79
N GLU A 402 -16.91 -12.12 -15.88
CA GLU A 402 -16.71 -11.81 -14.45
C GLU A 402 -15.56 -10.79 -14.25
N VAL A 403 -14.43 -11.00 -14.94
CA VAL A 403 -13.27 -10.11 -14.87
C VAL A 403 -13.60 -8.73 -15.45
N VAL A 404 -14.32 -8.64 -16.57
CA VAL A 404 -14.75 -7.35 -17.16
C VAL A 404 -15.55 -6.52 -16.16
N TYR A 405 -16.51 -7.13 -15.44
CA TYR A 405 -17.27 -6.41 -14.42
C TYR A 405 -16.39 -5.98 -13.24
N SER A 406 -15.42 -6.81 -12.85
CA SER A 406 -14.46 -6.50 -11.78
C SER A 406 -13.58 -5.30 -12.16
N GLN A 407 -13.05 -5.26 -13.38
CA GLN A 407 -12.28 -4.13 -13.90
C GLN A 407 -13.15 -2.86 -14.02
N THR A 408 -14.42 -3.02 -14.37
CA THR A 408 -15.38 -1.89 -14.40
C THR A 408 -15.65 -1.36 -12.99
N TYR A 409 -15.72 -2.22 -11.97
CA TYR A 409 -15.79 -1.80 -10.56
C TYR A 409 -14.55 -0.99 -10.18
N LEU A 410 -13.35 -1.47 -10.49
CA LEU A 410 -12.09 -0.80 -10.16
C LEU A 410 -11.96 0.56 -10.85
N ASN A 411 -12.38 0.67 -12.13
CA ASN A 411 -12.38 1.95 -12.84
C ASN A 411 -13.31 2.98 -12.16
N ASN A 412 -14.51 2.55 -11.78
CA ASN A 412 -15.47 3.38 -11.06
C ASN A 412 -15.02 3.73 -9.63
N TYR A 413 -14.27 2.84 -8.98
CA TYR A 413 -13.66 3.09 -7.68
C TYR A 413 -12.60 4.17 -7.79
N ASN A 414 -11.71 4.08 -8.78
CA ASN A 414 -10.69 5.08 -9.06
C ASN A 414 -11.29 6.49 -9.29
N ASP A 415 -12.39 6.58 -10.05
CA ASP A 415 -13.15 7.82 -10.22
C ASP A 415 -13.76 8.35 -8.92
N LEU A 416 -14.26 7.45 -8.05
CA LEU A 416 -14.81 7.82 -6.76
C LEU A 416 -13.73 8.41 -5.85
N VAL A 417 -12.56 7.78 -5.78
CA VAL A 417 -11.42 8.27 -5.02
C VAL A 417 -11.04 9.67 -5.45
N GLN A 418 -10.97 9.94 -6.76
CA GLN A 418 -10.70 11.27 -7.28
C GLN A 418 -11.73 12.31 -6.79
N LYS A 419 -13.03 11.99 -6.89
CA LYS A 419 -14.12 12.89 -6.50
C LYS A 419 -14.04 13.23 -5.01
N VAL A 420 -13.79 12.23 -4.17
CA VAL A 420 -13.66 12.41 -2.72
C VAL A 420 -12.41 13.23 -2.39
N ALA A 421 -11.25 12.88 -2.95
CA ALA A 421 -9.99 13.58 -2.71
C ALA A 421 -10.05 15.06 -3.12
N VAL A 422 -10.62 15.36 -4.30
CA VAL A 422 -10.79 16.75 -4.77
C VAL A 422 -11.78 17.52 -3.90
N ALA A 423 -12.92 16.92 -3.54
CA ALA A 423 -13.92 17.60 -2.70
C ALA A 423 -13.39 17.87 -1.29
N TYR A 424 -12.62 16.93 -0.73
CA TYR A 424 -11.95 17.07 0.56
C TYR A 424 -10.83 18.11 0.53
N THR A 425 -10.04 18.15 -0.54
CA THR A 425 -9.01 19.20 -0.76
C THR A 425 -9.66 20.58 -0.84
N ASP A 426 -10.72 20.72 -1.65
CA ASP A 426 -11.47 21.98 -1.78
C ASP A 426 -12.05 22.43 -0.42
N TYR A 427 -12.64 21.51 0.35
CA TYR A 427 -13.18 21.82 1.67
C TYR A 427 -12.07 22.31 2.62
N SER A 428 -10.97 21.57 2.70
CA SER A 428 -9.83 21.88 3.57
C SER A 428 -9.17 23.21 3.19
N GLU A 429 -9.03 23.51 1.90
CA GLU A 429 -8.51 24.80 1.40
C GLU A 429 -9.38 25.95 1.90
N GLN A 430 -10.70 25.86 1.69
CA GLN A 430 -11.60 26.97 2.05
C GLN A 430 -11.71 27.17 3.55
N MET A 431 -11.65 26.11 4.36
CA MET A 431 -11.59 26.20 5.81
C MET A 431 -10.31 26.88 6.31
N ALA A 432 -9.15 26.50 5.75
CA ALA A 432 -7.87 27.14 6.07
C ALA A 432 -7.88 28.64 5.67
N ARG A 433 -8.43 28.96 4.50
CA ARG A 433 -8.59 30.36 4.03
C ARG A 433 -9.51 31.15 4.95
N ALA A 434 -10.64 30.59 5.37
CA ALA A 434 -11.57 31.25 6.30
C ALA A 434 -10.91 31.56 7.64
N ALA A 435 -10.08 30.65 8.18
CA ALA A 435 -9.34 30.88 9.42
C ALA A 435 -8.37 32.07 9.31
N VAL A 436 -7.58 32.14 8.23
CA VAL A 436 -6.66 33.26 7.98
C VAL A 436 -7.40 34.57 7.73
N LEU A 437 -8.50 34.54 6.97
CA LEU A 437 -9.32 35.73 6.69
C LEU A 437 -9.99 36.30 7.94
N ARG A 438 -10.42 35.46 8.90
CA ARG A 438 -10.90 35.93 10.22
C ARG A 438 -9.81 36.70 10.96
N ARG A 439 -8.56 36.22 10.92
CA ARG A 439 -7.43 36.94 11.53
C ARG A 439 -7.15 38.27 10.85
N ILE A 440 -7.18 38.31 9.51
CA ILE A 440 -7.00 39.56 8.74
C ILE A 440 -8.12 40.57 9.07
N LEU A 441 -9.37 40.10 9.19
CA LEU A 441 -10.51 40.94 9.58
C LEU A 441 -10.31 41.56 10.97
N ASP A 442 -9.87 40.79 11.96
CA ASP A 442 -9.57 41.28 13.30
C ASP A 442 -8.43 42.31 13.31
N LEU A 443 -7.38 42.07 12.51
CA LEU A 443 -6.27 43.01 12.34
C LEU A 443 -6.74 44.32 11.68
N ASN A 444 -7.61 44.24 10.67
CA ASN A 444 -8.19 45.41 10.02
C ASN A 444 -9.08 46.23 10.96
N ARG A 445 -9.86 45.58 11.83
CA ARG A 445 -10.65 46.25 12.87
C ARG A 445 -9.76 46.96 13.89
N LYS A 446 -8.66 46.32 14.33
CA LYS A 446 -7.64 46.94 15.21
C LYS A 446 -6.97 48.14 14.53
N ARG A 447 -6.58 48.00 13.26
CA ARG A 447 -5.98 49.08 12.46
C ARG A 447 -6.91 50.29 12.36
N ARG A 448 -8.20 50.08 12.07
CA ARG A 448 -9.23 51.15 12.05
C ARG A 448 -9.30 51.90 13.37
N PHE A 449 -9.37 51.17 14.50
CA PHE A 449 -9.44 51.78 15.83
C PHE A 449 -8.21 52.64 16.14
N LEU A 450 -7.01 52.17 15.79
CA LEU A 450 -5.78 52.96 15.97
C LEU A 450 -5.77 54.23 15.11
N TRP A 451 -6.23 54.16 13.86
CA TRP A 451 -6.37 55.34 13.02
C TRP A 451 -7.44 56.31 13.53
N GLU A 452 -8.55 55.83 14.09
CA GLU A 452 -9.58 56.67 14.72
C GLU A 452 -9.01 57.51 15.87
N VAL A 453 -8.23 56.88 16.75
CA VAL A 453 -7.53 57.57 17.84
C VAL A 453 -6.56 58.62 17.30
N ARG A 454 -5.84 58.33 16.22
CA ARG A 454 -4.87 59.28 15.61
C ARG A 454 -5.56 60.44 14.89
N VAL A 455 -6.66 60.19 14.18
CA VAL A 455 -7.48 61.23 13.54
C VAL A 455 -8.08 62.15 14.60
N GLY A 456 -8.63 61.58 15.69
CA GLY A 456 -9.13 62.35 16.83
C GLY A 456 -8.04 63.20 17.51
N ALA A 457 -6.78 62.76 17.48
CA ALA A 457 -5.62 63.50 17.98
C ALA A 457 -5.01 64.49 16.95
N GLY A 458 -5.56 64.60 15.74
CA GLY A 458 -5.05 65.47 14.68
C GLY A 458 -3.70 65.03 14.08
N LYS A 459 -3.31 63.76 14.26
CA LYS A 459 -2.02 63.21 13.81
C LYS A 459 -2.10 62.46 12.47
N GLU A 460 -3.30 62.28 11.93
CA GLU A 460 -3.56 61.51 10.69
C GLU A 460 -4.74 62.13 9.91
N LEU A 461 -4.85 61.82 8.61
CA LEU A 461 -5.90 62.34 7.74
C LEU A 461 -7.23 61.57 7.91
N PRO A 462 -8.40 62.24 7.91
CA PRO A 462 -9.71 61.56 7.99
C PRO A 462 -9.96 60.51 6.91
N GLY A 463 -9.36 60.66 5.72
CA GLY A 463 -9.50 59.70 4.62
C GLY A 463 -8.98 58.29 4.93
N ARG A 464 -8.08 58.12 5.92
CA ARG A 464 -7.60 56.80 6.37
C ARG A 464 -8.72 55.96 7.01
N LEU A 465 -9.73 56.59 7.59
CA LEU A 465 -10.88 55.86 8.17
C LEU A 465 -11.73 55.22 7.07
N THR A 466 -11.97 55.94 5.98
CA THR A 466 -12.68 55.39 4.81
C THR A 466 -11.89 54.25 4.15
N GLU A 467 -10.57 54.37 4.08
CA GLU A 467 -9.68 53.31 3.58
C GLU A 467 -9.74 52.05 4.47
N ALA A 468 -9.68 52.21 5.80
CA ALA A 468 -9.86 51.08 6.73
C ALA A 468 -11.24 50.42 6.65
N GLU A 469 -12.29 51.20 6.42
CA GLU A 469 -13.64 50.67 6.18
C GLU A 469 -13.71 49.84 4.89
N SER A 470 -13.02 50.26 3.82
CA SER A 470 -12.87 49.46 2.60
C SER A 470 -12.21 48.11 2.89
N TYR A 471 -11.07 48.10 3.60
CA TYR A 471 -10.36 46.86 3.92
C TYR A 471 -11.16 45.90 4.79
N ILE A 472 -11.97 46.41 5.73
CA ILE A 472 -12.88 45.59 6.53
C ILE A 472 -13.95 44.97 5.63
N SER A 473 -14.59 45.79 4.78
CA SER A 473 -15.62 45.31 3.86
C SER A 473 -15.10 44.27 2.88
N GLU A 474 -13.87 44.43 2.37
CA GLU A 474 -13.20 43.47 1.49
C GLU A 474 -12.92 42.15 2.22
N ALA A 475 -12.39 42.20 3.45
CA ALA A 475 -12.12 41.01 4.25
C ALA A 475 -13.41 40.26 4.66
N GLU A 476 -14.50 40.98 4.99
CA GLU A 476 -15.81 40.39 5.28
C GLU A 476 -16.43 39.70 4.05
N ALA A 477 -16.32 40.33 2.88
CA ALA A 477 -16.77 39.73 1.63
C ALA A 477 -15.98 38.46 1.28
N ALA A 478 -14.65 38.51 1.39
CA ALA A 478 -13.78 37.36 1.13
C ALA A 478 -14.03 36.20 2.12
N LEU A 479 -14.26 36.51 3.41
CA LEU A 479 -14.60 35.51 4.42
C LEU A 479 -15.94 34.82 4.09
N THR A 480 -16.97 35.61 3.76
CA THR A 480 -18.29 35.09 3.36
C THR A 480 -18.19 34.20 2.12
N GLU A 481 -17.37 34.60 1.14
CA GLU A 481 -17.11 33.81 -0.06
C GLU A 481 -16.41 32.47 0.27
N ALA A 482 -15.38 32.49 1.12
CA ALA A 482 -14.67 31.28 1.54
C ALA A 482 -15.59 30.32 2.30
N GLU A 483 -16.39 30.80 3.25
CA GLU A 483 -17.37 29.99 3.98
C GLU A 483 -18.44 29.41 3.06
N GLY A 484 -18.94 30.19 2.09
CA GLY A 484 -19.87 29.69 1.07
C GLY A 484 -19.27 28.61 0.17
N LYS A 485 -18.01 28.75 -0.25
CA LYS A 485 -17.30 27.72 -1.02
C LYS A 485 -17.01 26.46 -0.19
N ALA A 486 -16.69 26.61 1.10
CA ALA A 486 -16.53 25.49 2.01
C ALA A 486 -17.82 24.67 2.12
N GLU A 487 -18.98 25.31 2.28
CA GLU A 487 -20.26 24.61 2.36
C GLU A 487 -20.62 23.94 1.02
N ALA A 488 -20.31 24.56 -0.11
CA ALA A 488 -20.48 23.95 -1.43
C ALA A 488 -19.54 22.74 -1.65
N ALA A 489 -18.30 22.79 -1.16
CA ALA A 489 -17.36 21.66 -1.19
C ALA A 489 -17.85 20.52 -0.28
N ARG A 490 -18.35 20.85 0.91
CA ARG A 490 -18.97 19.90 1.84
C ARG A 490 -20.18 19.20 1.22
N ALA A 491 -21.06 19.94 0.54
CA ALA A 491 -22.20 19.37 -0.16
C ALA A 491 -21.78 18.39 -1.27
N ARG A 492 -20.71 18.73 -2.04
CA ARG A 492 -20.11 17.82 -3.03
C ARG A 492 -19.53 16.56 -2.37
N LEU A 493 -18.86 16.71 -1.22
CA LEU A 493 -18.32 15.59 -0.46
C LEU A 493 -19.44 14.66 0.02
N LEU A 494 -20.50 15.19 0.64
CA LEU A 494 -21.67 14.42 1.08
C LEU A 494 -22.36 13.69 -0.09
N ALA A 495 -22.47 14.35 -1.25
CA ALA A 495 -22.99 13.71 -2.46
C ALA A 495 -22.10 12.55 -2.94
N ALA A 496 -20.78 12.72 -2.92
CA ALA A 496 -19.84 11.65 -3.25
C ALA A 496 -19.88 10.48 -2.26
N LEU A 497 -20.12 10.76 -0.98
CA LEU A 497 -20.32 9.78 0.08
C LEU A 497 -21.65 9.01 -0.06
N GLY A 498 -22.63 9.52 -0.81
CA GLY A 498 -23.94 8.89 -0.96
C GLY A 498 -24.77 8.87 0.34
N VAL A 499 -24.49 9.77 1.29
CA VAL A 499 -25.23 9.88 2.55
C VAL A 499 -25.94 11.24 2.60
N ALA A 500 -27.27 11.22 2.70
CA ALA A 500 -28.09 12.43 2.73
C ALA A 500 -28.10 13.12 4.11
N ASP A 501 -27.98 12.36 5.20
CA ASP A 501 -28.09 12.82 6.58
C ASP A 501 -26.99 12.18 7.45
N MET A 502 -25.76 12.68 7.36
CA MET A 502 -24.76 12.46 8.41
C MET A 502 -24.95 13.56 9.47
N PRO A 503 -24.85 13.26 10.79
CA PRO A 503 -24.69 14.31 11.78
C PRO A 503 -23.49 15.19 11.39
N PRO A 504 -23.46 16.48 11.78
CA PRO A 504 -22.32 17.34 11.48
C PRO A 504 -21.06 16.74 12.12
N PHE A 505 -20.27 16.04 11.33
CA PHE A 505 -18.91 15.70 11.67
C PHE A 505 -18.03 16.90 11.31
N GLU A 506 -17.12 17.25 12.20
CA GLU A 506 -16.04 18.15 11.83
C GLU A 506 -15.09 17.32 10.98
N VAL A 507 -15.05 17.60 9.67
CA VAL A 507 -13.87 17.25 8.90
C VAL A 507 -12.76 18.07 9.54
N GLU A 508 -11.88 17.40 10.26
CA GLU A 508 -10.80 18.06 10.98
C GLU A 508 -9.95 18.79 9.93
N ALA A 509 -10.16 20.10 9.81
CA ALA A 509 -9.49 20.94 8.81
C ALA A 509 -7.95 20.95 8.95
N ALA A 510 -7.42 20.22 9.94
CA ALA A 510 -6.04 20.08 10.34
C ALA A 510 -5.30 18.85 9.73
N THR A 511 -5.95 18.01 8.90
CA THR A 511 -5.35 16.74 8.45
C THR A 511 -4.49 16.85 7.18
N LEU A 512 -4.79 17.75 6.25
CA LEU A 512 -3.78 18.19 5.27
C LEU A 512 -2.91 19.24 5.96
N ASP A 513 -1.78 18.81 6.52
CA ASP A 513 -0.71 19.75 6.84
C ASP A 513 -0.18 20.30 5.53
N TRP A 514 -0.77 21.42 5.13
CA TRP A 514 -0.36 22.17 3.96
C TRP A 514 1.15 22.40 3.99
N GLU A 515 1.77 22.55 5.17
CA GLU A 515 3.21 22.81 5.29
C GLU A 515 4.09 21.60 5.01
N ALA A 516 3.63 20.40 5.36
CA ALA A 516 4.37 19.15 5.21
C ALA A 516 4.17 18.43 3.87
N LEU A 517 3.30 18.93 2.98
CA LEU A 517 3.05 18.32 1.67
C LEU A 517 4.29 18.41 0.76
N PRO A 518 4.88 17.28 0.34
CA PRO A 518 5.99 17.28 -0.61
C PRO A 518 5.51 17.82 -1.95
N MET A 519 6.20 18.84 -2.46
CA MET A 519 5.84 19.56 -3.69
C MET A 519 6.64 19.04 -4.89
N GLU A 520 6.81 17.73 -4.99
CA GLU A 520 7.50 17.10 -6.12
C GLU A 520 6.58 16.04 -6.76
N PRO A 521 6.28 16.15 -8.07
CA PRO A 521 5.51 15.14 -8.76
C PRO A 521 6.35 13.89 -9.01
N PRO A 522 5.77 12.68 -8.90
CA PRO A 522 6.48 11.45 -9.24
C PRO A 522 6.81 11.42 -10.75
N PRO A 523 7.95 10.79 -11.12
CA PRO A 523 8.47 10.85 -12.48
C PRO A 523 7.49 10.25 -13.50
N LEU A 524 7.31 10.96 -14.62
CA LEU A 524 6.35 10.60 -15.67
C LEU A 524 6.57 9.20 -16.22
N GLU A 525 7.83 8.81 -16.42
CA GLU A 525 8.17 7.49 -16.96
C GLU A 525 7.71 6.35 -16.04
N GLU A 526 7.86 6.51 -14.72
CA GLU A 526 7.41 5.52 -13.73
C GLU A 526 5.89 5.40 -13.74
N ILE A 527 5.18 6.53 -13.68
CA ILE A 527 3.71 6.55 -13.64
C ILE A 527 3.12 6.02 -14.94
N GLN A 528 3.70 6.33 -16.10
CA GLN A 528 3.27 5.80 -17.38
C GLN A 528 3.51 4.29 -17.49
N ALA A 529 4.65 3.79 -17.01
CA ALA A 529 4.93 2.36 -16.97
C ALA A 529 3.90 1.62 -16.10
N LEU A 530 3.62 2.13 -14.91
CA LEU A 530 2.61 1.58 -14.01
C LEU A 530 1.20 1.63 -14.61
N ALA A 531 0.82 2.73 -15.27
CA ALA A 531 -0.47 2.88 -15.91
C ALA A 531 -0.67 1.86 -17.05
N GLN A 532 0.35 1.59 -17.86
CA GLN A 532 0.25 0.62 -18.94
C GLN A 532 -0.01 -0.82 -18.43
N ILE A 533 0.43 -1.12 -17.21
CA ILE A 533 0.27 -2.43 -16.59
C ILE A 533 -1.06 -2.52 -15.83
N ASN A 534 -1.34 -1.53 -14.97
CA ASN A 534 -2.38 -1.63 -13.94
C ASN A 534 -3.67 -0.87 -14.26
N HIS A 535 -3.74 -0.11 -15.35
CA HIS A 535 -4.91 0.75 -15.59
C HIS A 535 -6.19 -0.10 -15.82
N PRO A 536 -7.24 0.06 -14.98
CA PRO A 536 -8.45 -0.78 -15.03
C PRO A 536 -9.15 -0.77 -16.39
N GLU A 537 -9.19 0.37 -17.08
CA GLU A 537 -9.80 0.48 -18.41
C GLU A 537 -9.06 -0.30 -19.50
N LEU A 538 -7.71 -0.29 -19.49
CA LEU A 538 -6.91 -1.06 -20.45
C LEU A 538 -7.10 -2.56 -20.23
N ALA A 539 -7.15 -2.97 -18.95
CA ALA A 539 -7.48 -4.33 -18.56
C ALA A 539 -8.90 -4.72 -19.00
N ARG A 540 -9.91 -3.86 -18.74
CA ARG A 540 -11.30 -4.07 -19.14
C ARG A 540 -11.42 -4.34 -20.65
N LEU A 541 -10.82 -3.49 -21.48
CA LEU A 541 -10.84 -3.62 -22.94
C LEU A 541 -10.10 -4.87 -23.42
N LYS A 542 -9.00 -5.24 -22.76
CA LYS A 542 -8.30 -6.50 -23.04
C LYS A 542 -9.17 -7.72 -22.74
N PHE A 543 -9.91 -7.73 -21.63
CA PHE A 543 -10.79 -8.86 -21.32
C PHE A 543 -12.05 -8.89 -22.19
N LEU A 544 -12.52 -7.74 -22.68
CA LEU A 544 -13.55 -7.68 -23.72
C LEU A 544 -13.07 -8.28 -25.06
N GLU A 545 -11.84 -7.97 -25.49
CA GLU A 545 -11.19 -8.60 -26.65
C GLU A 545 -11.14 -10.12 -26.50
N LEU A 546 -10.67 -10.61 -25.34
CA LEU A 546 -10.56 -12.05 -25.05
C LEU A 546 -11.92 -12.74 -24.97
N ARG A 547 -12.94 -12.07 -24.42
CA ARG A 547 -14.32 -12.56 -24.41
C ARG A 547 -14.89 -12.66 -25.81
N ALA A 548 -14.70 -11.64 -26.65
CA ALA A 548 -15.15 -11.65 -28.04
C ALA A 548 -14.48 -12.79 -28.84
N ALA A 549 -13.18 -13.03 -28.62
CA ALA A 549 -12.47 -14.16 -29.20
C ALA A 549 -13.05 -15.52 -28.75
N ALA A 550 -13.34 -15.68 -27.45
CA ALA A 550 -13.98 -16.89 -26.95
C ALA A 550 -15.36 -17.12 -27.58
N ILE A 551 -16.18 -16.07 -27.74
CA ILE A 551 -17.50 -16.17 -28.37
C ILE A 551 -17.40 -16.52 -29.86
N ARG A 552 -16.43 -15.92 -30.58
CA ARG A 552 -16.13 -16.28 -31.97
C ARG A 552 -15.81 -17.78 -32.08
N ASP A 553 -14.97 -18.29 -31.20
CA ASP A 553 -14.50 -19.68 -31.22
C ASP A 553 -15.59 -20.69 -30.83
N MET A 554 -16.61 -20.26 -30.07
CA MET A 554 -17.81 -21.07 -29.78
C MET A 554 -18.68 -21.33 -31.03
N GLY A 555 -18.58 -20.50 -32.08
CA GLY A 555 -19.46 -20.55 -33.24
C GLY A 555 -20.93 -20.25 -32.93
N ALA A 556 -21.76 -20.15 -33.97
CA ALA A 556 -23.19 -19.84 -33.82
C ALA A 556 -23.91 -20.97 -33.05
N PRO A 557 -24.76 -20.66 -32.04
CA PRO A 557 -25.48 -21.68 -31.26
C PRO A 557 -26.26 -22.68 -32.13
N SER A 558 -26.88 -22.22 -33.21
CA SER A 558 -27.64 -23.03 -34.17
C SER A 558 -26.78 -23.94 -35.05
N ALA A 559 -25.46 -23.73 -35.08
CA ALA A 559 -24.50 -24.49 -35.88
C ALA A 559 -23.66 -25.49 -35.06
N ARG A 560 -23.90 -25.58 -33.73
CA ARG A 560 -23.18 -26.47 -32.80
C ARG A 560 -23.76 -27.89 -32.86
N GLY A 561 -22.88 -28.88 -32.94
CA GLY A 561 -23.26 -30.27 -32.72
C GLY A 561 -23.39 -30.55 -31.22
N GLN A 562 -24.34 -31.40 -30.83
CA GLN A 562 -24.52 -31.82 -29.43
C GLN A 562 -24.55 -33.34 -29.35
N THR A 563 -23.80 -33.90 -28.40
CA THR A 563 -23.84 -35.34 -28.10
C THR A 563 -24.23 -35.51 -26.64
N SER A 564 -25.10 -36.46 -26.32
CA SER A 564 -25.44 -36.84 -24.95
C SER A 564 -25.55 -38.34 -24.80
N LEU A 565 -25.17 -38.85 -23.63
CA LEU A 565 -25.40 -40.21 -23.20
C LEU A 565 -26.41 -40.20 -22.05
N ASP A 566 -27.56 -40.81 -22.27
CA ASP A 566 -28.64 -40.91 -21.28
C ASP A 566 -28.73 -42.35 -20.76
N LEU A 567 -28.54 -42.54 -19.46
CA LEU A 567 -28.73 -43.80 -18.75
C LEU A 567 -30.04 -43.71 -17.95
N THR A 568 -31.02 -44.54 -18.28
CA THR A 568 -32.36 -44.49 -17.67
C THR A 568 -32.69 -45.81 -17.02
N TYR A 569 -33.04 -45.79 -15.73
CA TYR A 569 -33.76 -46.88 -15.07
C TYR A 569 -35.24 -46.54 -15.02
N GLY A 570 -36.07 -47.40 -15.60
CA GLY A 570 -37.52 -47.26 -15.59
C GLY A 570 -38.18 -48.38 -14.80
N HIS A 571 -39.15 -48.01 -13.98
CA HIS A 571 -39.99 -48.92 -13.21
C HIS A 571 -41.46 -48.64 -13.51
N GLY A 572 -42.15 -49.64 -14.03
CA GLY A 572 -43.55 -49.58 -14.46
C GLY A 572 -44.44 -50.51 -13.67
N SER A 573 -45.61 -49.99 -13.28
CA SER A 573 -46.67 -50.75 -12.62
C SER A 573 -48.04 -50.36 -13.21
N GLU A 574 -49.00 -51.28 -13.22
CA GLU A 574 -50.38 -50.98 -13.64
C GLU A 574 -51.05 -49.98 -12.68
N HIS A 575 -50.82 -50.14 -11.36
CA HIS A 575 -51.31 -49.23 -10.32
C HIS A 575 -50.21 -48.94 -9.29
N PHE A 576 -50.34 -47.84 -8.53
CA PHE A 576 -49.43 -47.58 -7.40
C PHE A 576 -49.45 -48.79 -6.44
N PHE A 577 -48.27 -49.37 -6.18
CA PHE A 577 -48.06 -50.57 -5.32
C PHE A 577 -48.52 -51.93 -5.88
N SER A 578 -48.83 -52.06 -7.18
CA SER A 578 -49.01 -53.38 -7.82
C SER A 578 -47.64 -54.04 -8.12
N PRO A 579 -47.58 -55.38 -8.34
CA PRO A 579 -46.38 -56.04 -8.82
C PRO A 579 -45.85 -55.38 -10.10
N THR A 580 -44.53 -55.40 -10.28
CA THR A 580 -43.86 -54.82 -11.44
C THR A 580 -44.36 -55.44 -12.74
N THR A 581 -44.78 -54.58 -13.67
CA THR A 581 -45.16 -55.01 -15.01
C THR A 581 -44.07 -54.73 -16.03
N ASP A 582 -43.18 -53.77 -15.78
CA ASP A 582 -42.14 -53.35 -16.73
C ASP A 582 -40.94 -52.68 -16.01
N ASP A 583 -39.85 -53.41 -15.79
CA ASP A 583 -38.58 -52.87 -15.28
C ASP A 583 -37.52 -52.89 -16.39
N TYR A 584 -36.87 -51.76 -16.67
CA TYR A 584 -35.84 -51.70 -17.69
C TYR A 584 -34.68 -50.75 -17.35
N ILE A 585 -33.51 -51.05 -17.93
CA ILE A 585 -32.38 -50.14 -18.00
C ILE A 585 -32.16 -49.82 -19.47
N GLY A 586 -32.20 -48.53 -19.82
CA GLY A 586 -31.89 -48.00 -21.14
C GLY A 586 -30.59 -47.22 -21.14
N ALA A 587 -29.82 -47.35 -22.21
CA ALA A 587 -28.67 -46.49 -22.49
C ALA A 587 -28.84 -45.92 -23.90
N THR A 588 -28.94 -44.60 -24.01
CA THR A 588 -29.18 -43.90 -25.28
C THR A 588 -28.03 -42.95 -25.57
N LEU A 589 -27.36 -43.13 -26.71
CA LEU A 589 -26.41 -42.15 -27.23
C LEU A 589 -27.13 -41.31 -28.30
N SER A 590 -27.31 -40.01 -28.03
CA SER A 590 -27.94 -39.06 -28.94
C SER A 590 -26.89 -38.13 -29.53
N HIS A 591 -26.92 -37.90 -30.84
CA HIS A 591 -26.08 -36.91 -31.52
C HIS A 591 -26.91 -36.04 -32.47
N THR A 592 -26.79 -34.73 -32.34
CA THR A 592 -27.44 -33.73 -33.18
C THR A 592 -26.39 -33.03 -34.05
N LEU A 593 -26.51 -33.18 -35.37
CA LEU A 593 -25.62 -32.54 -36.33
C LEU A 593 -26.40 -31.63 -37.29
N PRO A 594 -26.17 -30.31 -37.29
CA PRO A 594 -26.82 -29.40 -38.23
C PRO A 594 -26.24 -29.57 -39.64
N LEU A 595 -27.05 -30.09 -40.58
CA LEU A 595 -26.63 -30.41 -41.95
C LEU A 595 -26.54 -29.19 -42.88
N GLN A 596 -27.36 -28.16 -42.68
CA GLN A 596 -27.38 -26.95 -43.51
C GLN A 596 -27.24 -25.70 -42.64
N LYS A 597 -26.07 -25.07 -42.68
CA LYS A 597 -25.73 -23.91 -41.83
C LYS A 597 -26.06 -22.55 -42.45
N LEU A 598 -26.51 -22.50 -43.71
CA LEU A 598 -26.90 -21.28 -44.47
C LEU A 598 -25.96 -20.06 -44.31
N GLY A 599 -24.66 -20.29 -44.08
CA GLY A 599 -23.69 -19.21 -43.81
C GLY A 599 -23.79 -18.55 -42.43
N VAL A 600 -24.71 -18.97 -41.56
CA VAL A 600 -24.96 -18.39 -40.23
C VAL A 600 -23.72 -18.47 -39.34
N ASP A 601 -22.98 -19.58 -39.37
CA ASP A 601 -21.76 -19.74 -38.57
C ASP A 601 -20.63 -18.81 -39.07
N LYS A 602 -20.53 -18.62 -40.39
CA LYS A 602 -19.54 -17.71 -40.99
C LYS A 602 -19.84 -16.26 -40.61
N ALA A 603 -21.08 -15.81 -40.82
CA ALA A 603 -21.50 -14.45 -40.46
C ALA A 603 -21.33 -14.17 -38.95
N TYR A 604 -21.62 -15.15 -38.10
CA TYR A 604 -21.42 -15.04 -36.65
C TYR A 604 -19.93 -14.86 -36.29
N ARG A 605 -19.03 -15.65 -36.88
CA ARG A 605 -17.58 -15.53 -36.63
C ARG A 605 -17.04 -14.21 -37.17
N GLU A 606 -17.49 -13.76 -38.34
CA GLU A 606 -17.12 -12.46 -38.91
C GLU A 606 -17.56 -11.31 -38.00
N GLN A 607 -18.80 -11.33 -37.50
CA GLN A 607 -19.30 -10.34 -36.54
C GLN A 607 -18.40 -10.25 -35.31
N TRP A 608 -18.10 -11.37 -34.65
CA TRP A 608 -17.27 -11.36 -33.44
C TRP A 608 -15.80 -11.07 -33.71
N THR A 609 -15.32 -11.30 -34.94
CA THR A 609 -13.98 -10.85 -35.37
C THR A 609 -13.94 -9.34 -35.50
N HIS A 610 -15.00 -8.71 -36.04
CA HIS A 610 -15.11 -7.25 -36.06
C HIS A 610 -15.20 -6.65 -34.66
N GLU A 611 -15.98 -7.23 -33.75
CA GLU A 611 -16.05 -6.79 -32.34
C GLU A 611 -14.68 -6.88 -31.64
N MET A 612 -13.94 -7.98 -31.86
CA MET A 612 -12.59 -8.14 -31.32
C MET A 612 -11.62 -7.07 -31.83
N MET A 613 -11.67 -6.76 -33.13
CA MET A 613 -10.84 -5.68 -33.71
C MET A 613 -11.24 -4.31 -33.16
N ALA A 614 -12.54 -4.05 -33.00
CA ALA A 614 -13.04 -2.81 -32.41
C ALA A 614 -12.52 -2.61 -30.97
N TYR A 615 -12.55 -3.63 -30.11
CA TYR A 615 -11.98 -3.53 -28.77
C TYR A 615 -10.46 -3.33 -28.76
N ARG A 616 -9.75 -3.90 -29.74
CA ARG A 616 -8.31 -3.68 -29.89
C ARG A 616 -8.02 -2.23 -30.25
N GLU A 617 -8.74 -1.69 -31.22
CA GLU A 617 -8.64 -0.27 -31.62
C GLU A 617 -8.99 0.66 -30.45
N GLU A 618 -10.09 0.38 -29.73
CA GLU A 618 -10.50 1.14 -28.54
C GLU A 618 -9.43 1.11 -27.45
N ARG A 619 -8.79 -0.03 -27.21
CA ARG A 619 -7.70 -0.16 -26.23
C ARG A 619 -6.46 0.64 -26.62
N GLU A 620 -6.08 0.64 -27.89
CA GLU A 620 -4.96 1.44 -28.37
C GLU A 620 -5.26 2.94 -28.27
N GLN A 621 -6.49 3.34 -28.59
CA GLN A 621 -6.93 4.73 -28.40
C GLN A 621 -6.91 5.12 -26.92
N ALA A 622 -7.45 4.29 -26.03
CA ALA A 622 -7.43 4.53 -24.59
C ALA A 622 -6.00 4.66 -24.06
N ARG A 623 -5.05 3.86 -24.55
CA ARG A 623 -3.63 3.96 -24.18
C ARG A 623 -3.02 5.31 -24.58
N LEU A 624 -3.32 5.78 -25.79
CA LEU A 624 -2.87 7.10 -26.25
C LEU A 624 -3.49 8.23 -25.43
N ASP A 625 -4.79 8.14 -25.16
CA ASP A 625 -5.52 9.14 -24.37
C ASP A 625 -5.00 9.22 -22.93
N ILE A 626 -4.75 8.08 -22.28
CA ILE A 626 -4.14 8.02 -20.94
C ILE A 626 -2.75 8.68 -20.95
N ASN A 627 -1.89 8.34 -21.91
CA ASN A 627 -0.54 8.91 -21.97
C ASN A 627 -0.56 10.43 -22.20
N ALA A 628 -1.42 10.91 -23.09
CA ALA A 628 -1.59 12.34 -23.34
C ALA A 628 -2.13 13.07 -22.09
N ALA A 629 -3.09 12.44 -21.40
CA ALA A 629 -3.67 12.97 -20.18
C ALA A 629 -2.64 13.03 -19.02
N LEU A 630 -1.76 12.03 -18.91
CA LEU A 630 -0.67 12.04 -17.93
C LEU A 630 0.36 13.13 -18.22
N GLN A 631 0.74 13.31 -19.49
CA GLN A 631 1.64 14.41 -19.89
C GLN A 631 1.06 15.79 -19.58
N GLU A 632 -0.22 16.00 -19.86
CA GLU A 632 -0.89 17.27 -19.56
C GLU A 632 -0.91 17.57 -18.05
N THR A 633 -1.19 16.55 -17.23
CA THR A 633 -1.26 16.72 -15.76
C THR A 633 0.10 16.86 -15.12
N GLU A 634 1.12 16.17 -15.61
CA GLU A 634 2.51 16.35 -15.16
C GLU A 634 3.01 17.78 -15.46
N ALA A 635 2.71 18.30 -16.66
CA ALA A 635 3.02 19.69 -17.00
C ALA A 635 2.25 20.70 -16.14
N ALA A 636 1.04 20.36 -15.66
CA ALA A 636 0.32 21.18 -14.68
C ALA A 636 1.01 21.13 -13.30
N LEU A 637 1.40 19.94 -12.83
CA LEU A 637 2.11 19.77 -11.57
C LEU A 637 3.43 20.53 -11.54
N ARG A 638 4.23 20.47 -12.61
CA ARG A 638 5.48 21.24 -12.74
C ARG A 638 5.23 22.75 -12.63
N ARG A 639 4.25 23.28 -13.37
CA ARG A 639 3.90 24.71 -13.31
C ARG A 639 3.48 25.16 -11.90
N VAL A 640 2.71 24.35 -11.20
CA VAL A 640 2.29 24.65 -9.82
C VAL A 640 3.47 24.57 -8.85
N THR A 641 4.40 23.64 -9.07
CA THR A 641 5.64 23.51 -8.29
C THR A 641 6.54 24.75 -8.47
N GLU A 642 6.76 25.19 -9.71
CA GLU A 642 7.49 26.44 -10.01
C GLU A 642 6.81 27.67 -9.38
N GLN A 643 5.48 27.73 -9.43
CA GLN A 643 4.72 28.79 -8.78
C GLN A 643 4.87 28.74 -7.25
N PHE A 644 4.94 27.56 -6.65
CA PHE A 644 5.14 27.39 -5.22
C PHE A 644 6.51 27.91 -4.77
N GLU A 645 7.58 27.53 -5.48
CA GLU A 645 8.95 28.01 -5.22
C GLU A 645 9.02 29.54 -5.28
N ALA A 646 8.44 30.13 -6.33
CA ALA A 646 8.40 31.58 -6.49
C ALA A 646 7.67 32.28 -5.32
N ASN A 647 6.57 31.69 -4.82
CA ASN A 647 5.80 32.26 -3.69
C ASN A 647 6.45 31.99 -2.32
N GLN A 648 7.26 30.93 -2.18
CA GLN A 648 8.03 30.69 -0.96
C GLN A 648 9.02 31.82 -0.67
N ASP A 649 9.71 32.32 -1.69
CA ASP A 649 10.64 33.44 -1.52
C ASP A 649 9.91 34.72 -1.06
N TRP A 650 8.71 34.97 -1.58
CA TRP A 650 7.86 36.08 -1.11
C TRP A 650 7.35 35.88 0.33
N ARG A 651 7.06 34.64 0.74
CA ARG A 651 6.76 34.32 2.14
C ARG A 651 7.95 34.64 3.05
N ARG A 652 9.19 34.31 2.64
CA ARG A 652 10.41 34.64 3.40
C ARG A 652 10.57 36.15 3.55
N VAL A 653 10.41 36.90 2.46
CA VAL A 653 10.48 38.37 2.47
C VAL A 653 9.44 39.00 3.41
N THR A 654 8.19 38.53 3.35
CA THR A 654 7.12 39.06 4.22
C THR A 654 7.28 38.64 5.69
N ALA A 655 7.78 37.43 5.96
CA ALA A 655 8.14 36.99 7.30
C ALA A 655 9.25 37.87 7.90
N GLU A 656 10.28 38.20 7.13
CA GLU A 656 11.37 39.07 7.57
C GLU A 656 10.90 40.52 7.75
N LYS A 657 10.00 41.02 6.89
CA LYS A 657 9.33 42.32 7.08
C LYS A 657 8.55 42.35 8.41
N LEU A 658 7.82 41.28 8.74
CA LEU A 658 7.10 41.15 10.00
C LEU A 658 8.08 41.10 11.18
N ARG A 659 9.16 40.33 11.10
CA ARG A 659 10.24 40.28 12.11
C ARG A 659 10.84 41.66 12.36
N LEU A 660 11.25 42.37 11.32
CA LEU A 660 11.84 43.70 11.43
C LEU A 660 10.85 44.72 12.02
N SER A 661 9.59 44.72 11.59
CA SER A 661 8.58 45.62 12.16
C SER A 661 8.32 45.37 13.66
N ARG A 662 8.37 44.11 14.11
CA ARG A 662 8.30 43.75 15.54
C ARG A 662 9.49 44.29 16.32
N ILE A 663 10.71 44.09 15.81
CA ILE A 663 11.95 44.59 16.43
C ILE A 663 11.92 46.12 16.55
N TYR A 664 11.68 46.83 15.45
CA TYR A 664 11.72 48.29 15.45
C TYR A 664 10.57 48.94 16.24
N GLY A 665 9.41 48.30 16.31
CA GLY A 665 8.29 48.77 17.12
C GLY A 665 8.48 48.53 18.63
N ALA A 666 9.23 47.49 19.04
CA ALA A 666 9.56 47.24 20.44
C ALA A 666 10.59 48.24 21.00
N GLU A 667 11.53 48.69 20.17
CA GLU A 667 12.69 49.45 20.64
C GLU A 667 12.53 50.99 20.65
N ARG A 668 11.58 51.61 19.93
CA ARG A 668 11.56 53.10 19.73
C ARG A 668 12.94 53.68 19.28
N VAL A 669 13.84 52.86 18.72
CA VAL A 669 15.27 53.21 18.57
C VAL A 669 15.57 54.17 17.41
N LEU A 670 14.63 54.42 16.49
CA LEU A 670 14.86 55.31 15.34
C LEU A 670 14.65 56.82 15.59
N ALA A 671 14.49 57.27 16.84
CA ALA A 671 14.54 58.70 17.16
C ALA A 671 15.92 59.35 16.86
N ALA A 672 16.96 58.57 16.55
CA ALA A 672 18.32 59.06 16.32
C ALA A 672 18.67 59.37 14.84
N ARG A 673 17.86 58.95 13.85
CA ARG A 673 18.17 59.14 12.40
C ARG A 673 17.23 60.06 11.62
N GLY A 674 16.19 60.59 12.24
CA GLY A 674 15.26 61.52 11.58
C GLY A 674 14.19 60.87 10.69
N ASP A 675 14.16 59.54 10.59
CA ASP A 675 13.06 58.79 9.96
C ASP A 675 11.92 58.50 10.96
N ARG A 676 10.68 58.39 10.46
CA ARG A 676 9.50 58.04 11.27
C ARG A 676 9.77 56.70 11.99
N PRO A 677 9.56 56.61 13.33
CA PRO A 677 9.65 55.33 14.02
C PRO A 677 8.55 54.37 13.52
N TYR A 678 8.89 53.08 13.38
CA TYR A 678 7.93 52.00 13.14
C TYR A 678 6.91 51.98 14.28
N ASP A 679 5.62 52.05 13.93
CA ASP A 679 4.51 52.08 14.88
C ASP A 679 3.70 50.78 14.79
N VAL A 680 2.79 50.55 15.75
CA VAL A 680 1.92 49.36 15.85
C VAL A 680 1.09 49.13 14.57
N VAL A 681 0.78 50.20 13.82
CA VAL A 681 0.10 50.09 12.52
C VAL A 681 0.98 49.42 11.48
N ASP A 682 2.29 49.72 11.43
CA ASP A 682 3.21 49.13 10.46
C ASP A 682 3.43 47.63 10.75
N GLN A 683 3.36 47.23 12.03
CA GLN A 683 3.36 45.82 12.44
C GLN A 683 2.09 45.10 11.97
N ILE A 684 0.92 45.72 12.12
CA ILE A 684 -0.35 45.16 11.65
C ILE A 684 -0.32 45.00 10.12
N GLU A 685 0.21 45.99 9.39
CA GLU A 685 0.34 45.91 7.93
C GLU A 685 1.30 44.80 7.50
N ALA A 686 2.45 44.65 8.17
CA ALA A 686 3.37 43.55 7.90
C ALA A 686 2.78 42.18 8.23
N GLU A 687 1.97 42.07 9.29
CA GLU A 687 1.27 40.82 9.64
C GLU A 687 0.20 40.48 8.60
N ILE A 688 -0.58 41.46 8.14
CA ILE A 688 -1.56 41.27 7.06
C ILE A 688 -0.86 40.85 5.76
N ASP A 689 0.27 41.47 5.39
CA ASP A 689 1.04 41.08 4.21
C ASP A 689 1.51 39.62 4.29
N HIS A 690 2.02 39.20 5.45
CA HIS A 690 2.44 37.82 5.68
C HIS A 690 1.26 36.83 5.58
N LEU A 691 0.11 37.16 6.18
CA LEU A 691 -1.11 36.34 6.10
C LEU A 691 -1.68 36.27 4.68
N ASN A 692 -1.59 37.34 3.89
CA ASN A 692 -1.96 37.32 2.47
C ASN A 692 -1.06 36.39 1.66
N GLN A 693 0.25 36.36 1.94
CA GLN A 693 1.14 35.39 1.30
C GLN A 693 0.83 33.94 1.73
N GLN A 694 0.43 33.73 2.98
CA GLN A 694 -0.05 32.43 3.44
C GLN A 694 -1.29 31.98 2.66
N LEU A 695 -2.26 32.87 2.41
CA LEU A 695 -3.45 32.57 1.59
C LEU A 695 -3.09 32.14 0.16
N VAL A 696 -2.10 32.79 -0.46
CA VAL A 696 -1.61 32.42 -1.80
C VAL A 696 -1.02 31.02 -1.78
N LEU A 697 -0.15 30.71 -0.82
CA LEU A 697 0.50 29.41 -0.72
C LEU A 697 -0.48 28.27 -0.42
N THR A 698 -1.49 28.50 0.42
CA THR A 698 -2.59 27.54 0.64
C THR A 698 -3.31 27.22 -0.68
N GLY A 699 -3.59 28.24 -1.50
CA GLY A 699 -4.21 28.05 -2.82
C GLY A 699 -3.33 27.23 -3.77
N VAL A 700 -2.04 27.53 -3.84
CA VAL A 700 -1.08 26.81 -4.71
C VAL A 700 -0.96 25.34 -4.30
N ARG A 701 -0.89 25.05 -3.00
CA ARG A 701 -0.83 23.67 -2.49
C ARG A 701 -2.13 22.90 -2.74
N ALA A 702 -3.28 23.56 -2.61
CA ALA A 702 -4.56 22.95 -2.95
C ALA A 702 -4.66 22.62 -4.46
N GLU A 703 -4.14 23.52 -5.31
CA GLU A 703 -4.02 23.27 -6.74
C GLU A 703 -3.12 22.07 -7.06
N PHE A 704 -1.97 21.96 -6.38
CA PHE A 704 -1.08 20.81 -6.49
C PHE A 704 -1.81 19.51 -6.11
N CYS A 705 -2.48 19.46 -4.96
CA CYS A 705 -3.22 18.27 -4.51
C CYS A 705 -4.31 17.85 -5.51
N ARG A 706 -5.01 18.81 -6.13
CA ARG A 706 -6.01 18.51 -7.17
C ARG A 706 -5.38 17.90 -8.42
N HIS A 707 -4.26 18.45 -8.89
CA HIS A 707 -3.54 17.89 -10.03
C HIS A 707 -2.90 16.54 -9.71
N LEU A 708 -2.41 16.35 -8.47
CA LEU A 708 -1.86 15.08 -8.00
C LEU A 708 -2.95 14.01 -7.97
N ALA A 709 -4.13 14.35 -7.45
CA ALA A 709 -5.29 13.47 -7.50
C ALA A 709 -5.65 13.08 -8.94
N GLN A 710 -5.69 14.05 -9.86
CA GLN A 710 -5.92 13.79 -11.28
C GLN A 710 -4.83 12.93 -11.92
N TYR A 711 -3.56 13.13 -11.54
CA TYR A 711 -2.42 12.44 -12.12
C TYR A 711 -2.43 10.95 -11.76
N TYR A 712 -2.60 10.63 -10.48
CA TYR A 712 -2.73 9.25 -10.03
C TYR A 712 -4.00 8.58 -10.55
N THR A 713 -5.14 9.28 -10.61
CA THR A 713 -6.37 8.66 -11.09
C THR A 713 -6.36 8.48 -12.61
N ARG A 714 -5.78 9.40 -13.39
CA ARG A 714 -5.52 9.20 -14.84
C ARG A 714 -4.60 8.00 -15.10
N ALA A 715 -3.71 7.67 -14.16
CA ALA A 715 -2.88 6.47 -14.23
C ALA A 715 -3.61 5.19 -13.81
N GLY A 716 -4.84 5.27 -13.30
CA GLY A 716 -5.56 4.14 -12.69
C GLY A 716 -5.04 3.75 -11.30
N LEU A 717 -4.27 4.63 -10.66
CA LEU A 717 -3.56 4.41 -9.39
C LEU A 717 -4.20 5.17 -8.22
N GLY A 718 -5.53 5.31 -8.21
CA GLY A 718 -6.27 6.05 -7.18
C GLY A 718 -6.00 5.56 -5.74
N ARG A 719 -5.56 4.32 -5.53
CA ARG A 719 -5.10 3.86 -4.21
C ARG A 719 -3.75 4.43 -3.82
N LYS A 720 -2.75 4.39 -4.73
CA LYS A 720 -1.42 4.96 -4.45
C LYS A 720 -1.55 6.44 -4.12
N LEU A 721 -2.55 7.13 -4.66
CA LEU A 721 -2.93 8.48 -4.21
C LEU A 721 -3.32 8.54 -2.73
N LEU A 722 -4.10 7.59 -2.22
CA LEU A 722 -4.43 7.53 -0.79
C LEU A 722 -3.20 7.28 0.05
N GLU A 723 -2.26 6.46 -0.40
CA GLU A 723 -0.98 6.31 0.31
C GLU A 723 -0.21 7.62 0.35
N VAL A 724 -0.17 8.37 -0.76
CA VAL A 724 0.55 9.64 -0.86
C VAL A 724 -0.14 10.78 -0.09
N LEU A 725 -1.47 10.85 -0.11
CA LEU A 725 -2.26 11.89 0.55
C LEU A 725 -2.66 11.54 1.99
N ALA A 726 -2.74 10.26 2.33
CA ALA A 726 -2.98 9.75 3.68
C ALA A 726 -1.69 9.33 4.38
N LEU A 727 -0.52 9.65 3.81
CA LEU A 727 0.67 9.86 4.62
C LEU A 727 0.22 10.77 5.76
N PRO A 728 0.27 10.31 7.01
CA PRO A 728 0.05 11.17 8.14
C PRO A 728 0.98 12.35 7.94
N ALA A 729 0.40 13.54 7.87
CA ALA A 729 1.08 14.82 7.89
C ALA A 729 2.17 14.83 8.96
N ASN A 730 3.38 14.34 8.68
CA ASN A 730 4.49 14.31 9.63
C ASN A 730 4.09 13.91 11.07
N THR A 731 3.04 13.10 11.26
CA THR A 731 2.52 12.81 12.58
C THR A 731 3.27 11.60 13.10
N GLU A 732 4.34 11.94 13.83
CA GLU A 732 5.31 11.11 14.55
C GLU A 732 6.68 10.88 13.91
N LEU A 733 6.93 11.24 12.64
CA LEU A 733 8.30 11.23 12.10
C LEU A 733 9.12 12.47 12.51
N GLY A 734 8.45 13.59 12.81
CA GLY A 734 9.08 14.85 13.28
C GLY A 734 9.16 15.02 14.80
N LYS A 735 8.50 14.15 15.58
CA LYS A 735 8.70 14.09 17.03
C LYS A 735 9.71 13.00 17.32
N GLY A 736 10.92 13.40 17.72
CA GLY A 736 11.98 12.48 18.13
C GLY A 736 13.24 12.51 17.27
N ARG A 737 13.38 13.43 16.30
CA ARG A 737 14.69 13.66 15.66
C ARG A 737 15.48 14.70 16.43
N SER A 738 16.70 14.34 16.79
CA SER A 738 17.66 15.20 17.48
C SER A 738 18.95 15.34 16.66
N VAL A 739 19.72 16.41 16.89
CA VAL A 739 20.99 16.63 16.17
C VAL A 739 22.05 17.22 17.10
N TRP A 740 23.31 16.79 16.93
CA TRP A 740 24.45 17.39 17.64
C TRP A 740 24.90 18.68 16.96
N LEU A 741 25.03 19.74 17.77
CA LEU A 741 25.57 21.04 17.36
C LEU A 741 26.85 21.34 18.12
N TRP A 742 27.96 20.74 17.65
CA TRP A 742 29.29 20.90 18.24
C TRP A 742 29.86 22.31 18.11
N ARG A 743 29.67 22.95 16.96
CA ARG A 743 30.15 24.32 16.67
C ARG A 743 29.12 25.38 17.06
N SER A 744 28.50 25.21 18.23
CA SER A 744 27.40 26.04 18.72
C SER A 744 27.73 27.53 18.75
N LEU A 745 28.94 27.92 19.19
CA LEU A 745 29.31 29.33 19.29
C LEU A 745 29.34 30.02 17.92
N GLU A 746 29.77 29.32 16.87
CA GLU A 746 29.78 29.90 15.53
C GLU A 746 28.38 30.12 14.99
N VAL A 747 27.47 29.19 15.28
CA VAL A 747 26.06 29.32 14.92
C VAL A 747 25.42 30.44 15.72
N VAL A 748 25.51 30.39 17.04
CA VAL A 748 24.86 31.34 17.95
C VAL A 748 25.28 32.78 17.67
N MET A 749 26.53 33.01 17.26
CA MET A 749 27.07 34.34 16.99
C MET A 749 26.77 34.87 15.57
N ASP A 750 26.42 34.01 14.62
CA ASP A 750 26.22 34.36 13.21
C ASP A 750 24.72 34.24 12.82
N PRO A 751 24.04 35.35 12.51
CA PRO A 751 22.62 35.32 12.13
C PRO A 751 22.30 34.37 10.98
N ASP A 752 23.14 34.32 9.94
CA ASP A 752 22.87 33.51 8.75
C ASP A 752 22.95 32.02 9.09
N LYS A 753 23.92 31.64 9.93
CA LYS A 753 24.07 30.26 10.41
C LYS A 753 22.94 29.84 11.34
N ARG A 754 22.42 30.73 12.20
CA ARG A 754 21.22 30.44 13.01
C ARG A 754 20.03 30.12 12.13
N ASP A 755 19.78 30.96 11.13
CA ASP A 755 18.66 30.78 10.21
C ASP A 755 18.85 29.52 9.32
N GLN A 756 20.09 29.13 9.00
CA GLN A 756 20.39 27.85 8.34
C GLN A 756 20.09 26.65 9.23
N VAL A 757 20.52 26.66 10.50
CA VAL A 757 20.23 25.58 11.47
C VAL A 757 18.74 25.42 11.67
N LEU A 758 18.01 26.51 11.90
CA LEU A 758 16.57 26.48 12.13
C LEU A 758 15.79 25.98 10.91
N ARG A 759 16.16 26.42 9.70
CA ARG A 759 15.59 25.90 8.46
C ARG A 759 15.84 24.41 8.30
N LEU A 760 17.08 23.96 8.46
CA LEU A 760 17.41 22.55 8.38
C LEU A 760 16.61 21.74 9.41
N CYS A 761 16.43 22.25 10.63
CA CYS A 761 15.63 21.56 11.64
C CYS A 761 14.16 21.46 11.22
N ALA A 762 13.57 22.52 10.69
CA ALA A 762 12.21 22.48 10.17
C ALA A 762 12.07 21.51 8.99
N ASP A 763 12.99 21.58 8.01
CA ASP A 763 12.96 20.77 6.79
C ASP A 763 13.17 19.27 7.08
N GLN A 764 13.99 18.94 8.07
CA GLN A 764 14.32 17.55 8.45
C GLN A 764 13.48 17.00 9.61
N GLY A 765 12.52 17.79 10.12
CA GLY A 765 11.67 17.41 11.26
C GLY A 765 12.45 17.21 12.57
N ILE A 766 13.53 17.97 12.78
CA ILE A 766 14.32 17.93 14.02
C ILE A 766 13.63 18.77 15.08
N SER A 767 13.22 18.12 16.17
CA SER A 767 12.56 18.75 17.31
C SER A 767 13.49 18.93 18.51
N ARG A 768 14.75 18.49 18.43
CA ARG A 768 15.73 18.62 19.52
C ARG A 768 17.14 18.93 19.03
N ILE A 769 17.83 19.86 19.70
CA ILE A 769 19.24 20.20 19.43
C ILE A 769 20.09 19.94 20.67
N TYR A 770 21.15 19.16 20.51
CA TYR A 770 22.22 19.00 21.50
C TYR A 770 23.28 20.09 21.27
N CYS A 771 23.12 21.21 21.96
CA CYS A 771 23.91 22.43 21.76
C CYS A 771 25.14 22.45 22.65
N PHE A 772 26.34 22.36 22.05
CA PHE A 772 27.58 22.26 22.81
C PHE A 772 27.83 23.50 23.68
N VAL A 773 28.20 23.31 24.94
CA VAL A 773 28.61 24.37 25.85
C VAL A 773 29.91 24.02 26.55
N ALA A 774 30.83 24.99 26.61
CA ALA A 774 32.15 24.76 27.16
C ALA A 774 32.64 25.94 28.01
N ARG A 775 33.76 25.68 28.68
CA ARG A 775 34.58 26.70 29.33
C ARG A 775 35.61 27.24 28.33
N VAL A 776 35.81 28.55 28.29
CA VAL A 776 36.87 29.17 27.50
C VAL A 776 37.72 30.08 28.38
N GLU A 777 39.01 29.76 28.43
CA GLU A 777 40.00 30.39 29.32
C GLU A 777 39.54 30.34 30.79
N ASN A 778 39.22 31.51 31.38
CA ASN A 778 38.79 31.67 32.76
C ASN A 778 37.27 31.84 32.94
N ASP A 779 36.49 31.88 31.86
CA ASP A 779 35.03 32.10 31.88
C ASP A 779 34.26 30.97 31.17
N TYR A 780 32.93 30.92 31.36
CA TYR A 780 32.06 29.98 30.64
C TYR A 780 31.35 30.67 29.48
N TYR A 781 31.09 29.93 28.39
CA TYR A 781 30.32 30.42 27.22
C TYR A 781 29.06 31.18 27.64
N LEU A 782 28.31 30.60 28.57
CA LEU A 782 27.02 31.12 29.00
C LEU A 782 27.10 32.38 29.86
N TYR A 783 28.27 32.71 30.44
CA TYR A 783 28.49 34.01 31.10
C TYR A 783 28.86 35.09 30.10
N LYS A 784 29.76 34.76 29.17
CA LYS A 784 30.28 35.72 28.19
C LYS A 784 29.28 36.06 27.08
N HIS A 785 28.48 35.07 26.66
CA HIS A 785 27.54 35.14 25.54
C HIS A 785 26.10 34.88 26.00
N ASN A 786 25.74 35.40 27.17
CA ASN A 786 24.44 35.16 27.80
C ASN A 786 23.27 35.59 26.91
N TRP A 787 23.42 36.70 26.18
CA TRP A 787 22.35 37.24 25.34
C TRP A 787 22.17 36.41 24.06
N GLU A 788 23.27 36.04 23.40
CA GLU A 788 23.23 35.35 22.11
C GLU A 788 22.70 33.92 22.26
N PHE A 789 23.11 33.20 23.31
CA PHE A 789 22.53 31.90 23.64
C PHE A 789 21.06 32.04 24.02
N GLY A 790 20.69 33.02 24.86
CA GLY A 790 19.27 33.25 25.22
C GLY A 790 18.40 33.53 24.00
N TYR A 791 18.89 34.34 23.06
CA TYR A 791 18.21 34.62 21.81
C TYR A 791 18.07 33.39 20.90
N PHE A 792 19.12 32.57 20.78
CA PHE A 792 19.05 31.33 20.01
C PHE A 792 18.04 30.34 20.60
N LEU A 793 17.99 30.22 21.94
CA LEU A 793 17.01 29.39 22.64
C LEU A 793 15.58 29.91 22.44
N ASP A 794 15.37 31.22 22.51
CA ASP A 794 14.07 31.85 22.22
C ASP A 794 13.61 31.50 20.79
N LEU A 795 14.49 31.58 19.80
CA LEU A 795 14.18 31.21 18.41
C LEU A 795 13.85 29.71 18.23
N CYS A 796 14.58 28.83 18.92
CA CYS A 796 14.29 27.40 18.89
C CYS A 796 12.92 27.11 19.52
N ALA A 797 12.61 27.73 20.66
CA ALA A 797 11.34 27.57 21.34
C ALA A 797 10.15 28.08 20.52
N GLU A 798 10.31 29.18 19.76
CA GLU A 798 9.29 29.66 18.81
C GLU A 798 8.95 28.64 17.72
N GLN A 799 9.88 27.72 17.39
CA GLN A 799 9.70 26.64 16.41
C GLN A 799 9.40 25.29 17.05
N GLY A 800 9.21 25.24 18.37
CA GLY A 800 8.97 23.99 19.10
C GLY A 800 10.19 23.06 19.20
N ILE A 801 11.40 23.60 19.05
CA ILE A 801 12.66 22.86 19.15
C ILE A 801 13.19 22.93 20.59
N GLU A 802 13.30 21.78 21.24
CA GLU A 802 13.94 21.67 22.56
C GLU A 802 15.47 21.73 22.44
N VAL A 803 16.13 22.47 23.33
CA VAL A 803 17.59 22.57 23.30
C VAL A 803 18.17 22.03 24.60
N TYR A 804 19.06 21.05 24.46
CA TYR A 804 19.81 20.45 25.55
C TYR A 804 21.23 21.02 25.55
N ALA A 805 21.75 21.33 26.73
CA ALA A 805 23.13 21.74 26.89
C ALA A 805 24.03 20.50 26.76
N LEU A 806 24.79 20.41 25.68
CA LEU A 806 25.70 19.30 25.40
C LEU A 806 27.08 19.58 26.00
N VAL A 807 27.56 18.63 26.79
CA VAL A 807 28.88 18.67 27.43
C VAL A 807 29.54 17.30 27.31
N GLY A 808 30.85 17.27 27.03
CA GLY A 808 31.56 16.01 26.86
C GLY A 808 33.05 16.12 27.13
N ASN A 809 33.56 15.22 27.97
CA ASN A 809 34.99 14.97 28.18
C ASN A 809 35.17 13.61 28.90
N PRO A 810 35.81 12.61 28.27
CA PRO A 810 36.07 11.32 28.88
C PRO A 810 36.82 11.38 30.23
N GLN A 811 37.65 12.41 30.46
CA GLN A 811 38.47 12.53 31.66
C GLN A 811 37.68 12.90 32.93
N TRP A 812 36.41 13.32 32.83
CA TRP A 812 35.59 13.69 33.98
C TRP A 812 35.24 12.53 34.91
N VAL A 813 35.47 11.28 34.49
CA VAL A 813 35.38 10.13 35.39
C VAL A 813 36.48 10.15 36.46
N ASP A 814 37.62 10.80 36.20
CA ASP A 814 38.68 10.96 37.20
C ASP A 814 38.27 11.95 38.30
N GLU A 815 38.54 11.59 39.55
CA GLU A 815 38.12 12.36 40.73
C GLU A 815 38.67 13.79 40.73
N ALA A 816 39.90 13.97 40.23
CA ALA A 816 40.53 15.28 40.09
C ALA A 816 39.77 16.22 39.14
N SER A 817 39.08 15.66 38.15
CA SER A 817 38.38 16.39 37.08
C SER A 817 36.86 16.53 37.33
N ARG A 818 36.29 15.84 38.33
CA ARG A 818 34.85 15.93 38.70
C ARG A 818 34.40 17.35 39.07
N THR A 819 35.29 18.15 39.65
CA THR A 819 34.99 19.55 40.00
C THR A 819 34.76 20.44 38.77
N GLU A 820 35.34 20.08 37.62
CA GLU A 820 35.19 20.83 36.37
C GLU A 820 33.79 20.70 35.80
N ILE A 821 33.29 19.46 35.62
CA ILE A 821 31.92 19.22 35.16
C ILE A 821 30.89 19.85 36.10
N GLY A 822 31.08 19.73 37.42
CA GLY A 822 30.17 20.36 38.38
C GLY A 822 30.12 21.88 38.25
N SER A 823 31.23 22.52 37.87
CA SER A 823 31.27 23.97 37.67
C SER A 823 30.64 24.39 36.33
N LEU A 824 30.78 23.57 35.28
CA LEU A 824 30.09 23.75 34.01
C LEU A 824 28.56 23.58 34.16
N VAL A 825 28.11 22.55 34.87
CA VAL A 825 26.68 22.32 35.19
C VAL A 825 26.10 23.50 35.97
N ARG A 826 26.80 24.01 36.99
CA ARG A 826 26.38 25.23 37.70
C ARG A 826 26.28 26.46 36.79
N SER A 827 27.13 26.55 35.77
CA SER A 827 27.04 27.66 34.80
C SER A 827 25.77 27.59 33.94
N ILE A 828 25.32 26.38 33.58
CA ILE A 828 24.08 26.12 32.84
C ILE A 828 22.86 26.43 33.72
N VAL A 829 22.84 25.90 34.95
CA VAL A 829 21.77 26.20 35.93
C VAL A 829 21.67 27.70 36.18
N GLY A 830 22.82 28.36 36.41
CA GLY A 830 22.88 29.80 36.61
C GLY A 830 22.42 30.59 35.37
N PHE A 831 22.67 30.08 34.16
CA PHE A 831 22.20 30.71 32.93
C PHE A 831 20.67 30.61 32.79
N ASN A 832 20.08 29.43 33.01
CA ASN A 832 18.63 29.26 33.00
C ASN A 832 17.96 30.16 34.04
N ALA A 833 18.51 30.23 35.26
CA ALA A 833 17.98 31.10 36.31
C ALA A 833 18.08 32.62 36.00
N ARG A 834 18.95 33.03 35.06
CA ARG A 834 19.07 34.42 34.61
C ARG A 834 18.11 34.80 33.48
N GLN A 835 17.44 33.84 32.86
CA GLN A 835 16.45 34.14 31.81
C GLN A 835 15.21 34.81 32.43
N GLN A 836 14.68 35.83 31.77
CA GLN A 836 13.50 36.57 32.25
C GLN A 836 12.24 35.69 32.14
N GLU A 837 11.23 35.99 32.96
CA GLU A 837 9.94 35.28 32.94
C GLU A 837 9.32 35.34 31.52
N GLY A 838 9.17 34.17 30.89
CA GLY A 838 8.69 34.03 29.50
C GLY A 838 9.78 33.85 28.43
N LYS A 839 11.07 33.81 28.78
CA LYS A 839 12.17 33.45 27.87
C LYS A 839 12.58 31.98 27.99
N ALA A 840 13.07 31.40 26.90
CA ALA A 840 13.47 30.00 26.83
C ALA A 840 14.85 29.76 27.50
N GLY A 841 14.96 28.63 28.19
CA GLY A 841 16.21 28.10 28.74
C GLY A 841 16.53 26.73 28.15
N PHE A 842 17.64 26.12 28.57
CA PHE A 842 17.92 24.73 28.23
C PHE A 842 16.89 23.80 28.88
N ALA A 843 16.38 22.83 28.12
CA ALA A 843 15.41 21.83 28.57
C ALA A 843 16.06 20.66 29.32
N GLY A 844 17.35 20.39 29.03
CA GLY A 844 18.10 19.32 29.70
C GLY A 844 19.61 19.45 29.50
N LEU A 845 20.32 18.51 30.11
CA LEU A 845 21.77 18.33 30.06
C LEU A 845 22.08 17.05 29.30
N LYS A 846 22.86 17.16 28.23
CA LYS A 846 23.32 16.04 27.42
C LYS A 846 24.79 15.74 27.74
N LEU A 847 25.04 14.55 28.28
CA LEU A 847 26.35 14.07 28.70
C LEU A 847 26.95 13.14 27.64
N ASP A 848 27.85 13.70 26.82
CA ASP A 848 28.68 12.93 25.90
C ASP A 848 30.02 12.55 26.56
N VAL A 849 29.93 11.68 27.58
CA VAL A 849 31.10 11.20 28.33
C VAL A 849 31.32 9.74 27.95
N GLU A 850 32.45 9.48 27.29
CA GLU A 850 32.82 8.16 26.76
C GLU A 850 33.96 7.50 27.56
N PRO A 851 33.70 6.85 28.72
CA PRO A 851 34.74 6.14 29.47
C PRO A 851 35.49 5.09 28.66
N HIS A 852 34.84 4.55 27.62
CA HIS A 852 35.42 3.54 26.74
C HIS A 852 36.54 4.06 25.83
N ALA A 853 36.65 5.38 25.65
CA ALA A 853 37.76 6.02 24.97
C ALA A 853 39.05 6.06 25.82
N LEU A 854 38.97 5.81 27.14
CA LEU A 854 40.13 5.86 28.03
C LEU A 854 41.01 4.60 27.92
N PRO A 855 42.35 4.73 28.03
CA PRO A 855 43.28 3.60 27.88
C PRO A 855 43.00 2.40 28.80
N GLY A 856 42.43 2.64 29.98
CA GLY A 856 42.10 1.62 30.97
C GLY A 856 40.90 0.74 30.61
N TRP A 857 40.10 1.07 29.60
CA TRP A 857 38.87 0.33 29.29
C TRP A 857 39.09 -1.10 28.80
N ARG A 858 40.24 -1.36 28.16
CA ARG A 858 40.56 -2.70 27.62
C ARG A 858 40.99 -3.70 28.70
N ASP A 859 41.43 -3.23 29.87
CA ASP A 859 41.81 -4.09 31.00
C ASP A 859 40.62 -4.29 31.94
N GLN A 860 40.31 -5.52 32.30
CA GLN A 860 39.09 -5.84 33.08
C GLN A 860 39.07 -5.16 34.46
N ALA A 861 40.21 -5.09 35.15
CA ALA A 861 40.28 -4.51 36.49
C ALA A 861 40.28 -2.98 36.45
N ALA A 862 40.90 -2.37 35.43
CA ALA A 862 40.85 -0.94 35.20
C ALA A 862 39.48 -0.48 34.68
N ARG A 863 38.82 -1.27 33.81
CA ARG A 863 37.44 -1.04 33.37
C ARG A 863 36.48 -1.02 34.54
N ALA A 864 36.59 -1.97 35.48
CA ALA A 864 35.78 -1.97 36.70
C ALA A 864 35.90 -0.63 37.46
N ARG A 865 37.12 -0.13 37.67
CA ARG A 865 37.33 1.17 38.32
C ARG A 865 36.74 2.33 37.52
N LEU A 866 36.87 2.33 36.20
CA LEU A 866 36.28 3.35 35.32
C LEU A 866 34.75 3.33 35.36
N VAL A 867 34.14 2.14 35.38
CA VAL A 867 32.68 1.98 35.51
C VAL A 867 32.20 2.56 36.84
N THR A 868 32.81 2.19 37.96
CA THR A 868 32.47 2.77 39.27
C THR A 868 32.63 4.30 39.26
N ALA A 869 33.74 4.79 38.71
CA ALA A 869 34.02 6.22 38.66
C ALA A 869 33.04 7.00 37.76
N TYR A 870 32.56 6.38 36.68
CA TYR A 870 31.53 6.94 35.80
C TYR A 870 30.18 7.04 36.50
N LEU A 871 29.75 5.99 37.19
CA LEU A 871 28.50 6.01 37.97
C LEU A 871 28.55 7.04 39.10
N GLU A 872 29.67 7.14 39.82
CA GLU A 872 29.88 8.16 40.85
C GLU A 872 29.86 9.59 40.27
N MET A 873 30.33 9.77 39.03
CA MET A 873 30.27 11.06 38.34
C MET A 873 28.82 11.45 38.02
N LEU A 874 28.00 10.51 37.54
CA LEU A 874 26.58 10.74 37.29
C LEU A 874 25.84 11.09 38.59
N ASP A 875 26.10 10.35 39.68
CA ASP A 875 25.53 10.63 41.00
C ASP A 875 25.94 12.04 41.50
N TYR A 876 27.19 12.44 41.26
CA TYR A 876 27.67 13.79 41.57
C TYR A 876 26.97 14.87 40.74
N VAL A 877 26.80 14.68 39.42
CA VAL A 877 26.07 15.63 38.55
C VAL A 877 24.62 15.79 39.00
N LYS A 878 23.95 14.67 39.29
CA LYS A 878 22.56 14.67 39.81
C LYS A 878 22.46 15.41 41.16
N ALA A 879 23.45 15.22 42.04
CA ALA A 879 23.51 15.96 43.30
C ALA A 879 23.73 17.47 43.11
N VAL A 880 24.55 17.88 42.14
CA VAL A 880 24.75 19.31 41.82
C VAL A 880 23.46 19.95 41.31
N LEU A 881 22.72 19.28 40.42
CA LEU A 881 21.43 19.78 39.93
C LEU A 881 20.39 19.89 41.05
N GLY A 882 20.33 18.89 41.94
CA GLY A 882 19.38 18.87 43.06
C GLY A 882 19.65 19.91 44.15
N GLN A 883 20.90 20.33 44.36
CA GLN A 883 21.24 21.36 45.36
C GLN A 883 20.73 22.75 44.97
N ASP A 884 20.69 23.06 43.68
CA ASP A 884 20.28 24.37 43.16
C ASP A 884 18.79 24.41 42.75
N GLY A 885 18.05 23.31 42.94
CA GLY A 885 16.62 23.21 42.62
C GLY A 885 16.30 23.30 41.12
N ALA A 886 17.28 22.97 40.27
CA ALA A 886 17.13 23.00 38.82
C ALA A 886 16.43 21.73 38.31
N ASP A 887 15.34 21.90 37.58
CA ASP A 887 14.60 20.82 36.92
C ASP A 887 15.11 20.64 35.49
N LEU A 888 16.30 20.03 35.34
CA LEU A 888 16.92 19.71 34.04
C LEU A 888 16.99 18.20 33.89
N ARG A 889 16.47 17.67 32.77
CA ARG A 889 16.62 16.26 32.43
C ARG A 889 18.07 15.92 32.11
N ILE A 890 18.52 14.74 32.51
CA ILE A 890 19.86 14.23 32.23
C ILE A 890 19.75 13.18 31.11
N ALA A 891 20.35 13.47 29.97
CA ALA A 891 20.52 12.54 28.85
C ALA A 891 21.99 12.10 28.74
N ALA A 892 22.27 10.83 28.45
CA ALA A 892 23.64 10.34 28.27
C ALA A 892 23.85 9.55 26.97
N ASP A 893 25.01 9.73 26.34
CA ASP A 893 25.43 8.99 25.14
C ASP A 893 26.09 7.65 25.54
N VAL A 894 25.59 6.55 24.98
CA VAL A 894 26.01 5.19 25.34
C VAL A 894 26.17 4.30 24.11
N PRO A 895 27.23 3.47 24.03
CA PRO A 895 27.33 2.45 23.00
C PRO A 895 26.54 1.19 23.39
N TYR A 896 26.04 0.46 22.39
CA TYR A 896 25.31 -0.80 22.61
C TYR A 896 26.11 -1.88 23.34
N THR A 897 27.45 -1.78 23.32
CA THR A 897 28.35 -2.73 24.01
C THR A 897 28.22 -2.70 25.54
N TYR A 898 27.58 -1.68 26.12
CA TYR A 898 27.40 -1.60 27.58
C TYR A 898 26.41 -2.64 28.14
N LEU A 899 25.64 -3.31 27.29
CA LEU A 899 24.84 -4.49 27.67
C LEU A 899 25.70 -5.65 28.18
N GLU A 900 26.97 -5.72 27.75
CA GLU A 900 27.89 -6.81 28.10
C GLU A 900 28.89 -6.41 29.20
N VAL A 901 28.84 -5.18 29.70
CA VAL A 901 29.78 -4.67 30.70
C VAL A 901 29.19 -4.82 32.10
N PRO A 902 29.74 -5.68 32.97
CA PRO A 902 29.20 -5.86 34.32
C PRO A 902 29.55 -4.68 35.23
N VAL A 903 28.63 -4.34 36.13
CA VAL A 903 28.90 -3.35 37.18
C VAL A 903 29.63 -4.01 38.36
N PRO A 904 30.75 -3.46 38.84
CA PRO A 904 31.49 -4.05 39.95
C PRO A 904 30.65 -4.13 41.22
N GLY A 905 30.43 -5.35 41.72
CA GLY A 905 29.66 -5.59 42.95
C GLY A 905 28.13 -5.58 42.79
N GLY A 906 27.62 -5.47 41.56
CA GLY A 906 26.20 -5.63 41.22
C GLY A 906 25.96 -6.87 40.35
N GLU A 907 24.69 -7.23 40.17
CA GLU A 907 24.27 -8.32 39.26
C GLU A 907 23.93 -7.80 37.85
N ASP A 908 23.68 -6.50 37.70
CA ASP A 908 23.23 -5.87 36.46
C ASP A 908 24.37 -5.44 35.53
N ALA A 909 24.04 -5.35 34.23
CA ALA A 909 24.90 -4.74 33.23
C ALA A 909 24.90 -3.21 33.36
N LEU A 910 25.98 -2.59 32.88
CA LEU A 910 26.17 -1.14 32.91
C LEU A 910 25.03 -0.41 32.23
N PHE A 911 24.53 -0.91 31.09
CA PHE A 911 23.40 -0.28 30.39
C PHE A 911 22.14 -0.17 31.27
N ALA A 912 21.71 -1.26 31.91
CA ALA A 912 20.57 -1.27 32.83
C ALA A 912 20.78 -0.33 34.03
N THR A 913 21.99 -0.33 34.58
CA THR A 913 22.37 0.55 35.71
C THR A 913 22.34 2.04 35.33
N LEU A 914 22.53 2.38 34.05
CA LEU A 914 22.41 3.73 33.53
C LEU A 914 20.95 4.16 33.35
N CYS A 915 20.08 3.26 32.89
CA CYS A 915 18.63 3.49 32.81
C CYS A 915 18.03 3.98 34.15
N GLU A 916 18.59 3.55 35.28
CA GLU A 916 18.16 3.99 36.61
C GLU A 916 18.72 5.35 37.06
N ARG A 917 19.80 5.83 36.45
CA ARG A 917 20.56 7.02 36.91
C ARG A 917 20.26 8.27 36.12
N VAL A 918 20.00 8.13 34.83
CA VAL A 918 19.68 9.23 33.91
C VAL A 918 18.21 9.21 33.52
N ASP A 919 17.71 10.34 33.00
CA ASP A 919 16.30 10.47 32.61
C ASP A 919 16.07 10.00 31.17
N GLU A 920 17.08 10.12 30.30
CA GLU A 920 17.03 9.73 28.89
C GLU A 920 18.38 9.14 28.43
N LEU A 921 18.38 8.24 27.45
CA LEU A 921 19.59 7.69 26.85
C LEU A 921 19.59 7.91 25.33
N THR A 922 20.78 8.06 24.75
CA THR A 922 20.95 7.99 23.29
C THR A 922 21.97 6.92 22.97
N LEU A 923 21.53 5.93 22.22
CA LEU A 923 22.33 4.81 21.79
C LEU A 923 23.18 5.21 20.58
N MET A 924 24.49 5.18 20.70
CA MET A 924 25.42 5.41 19.58
C MET A 924 25.46 4.19 18.65
N ALA A 925 24.37 3.93 17.93
CA ALA A 925 24.20 2.80 17.02
C ALA A 925 24.67 3.17 15.60
N TYR A 926 25.91 3.68 15.50
CA TYR A 926 26.52 4.20 14.26
C TYR A 926 26.72 3.10 13.22
N LEU A 927 25.63 2.82 12.52
CA LEU A 927 25.46 1.85 11.45
C LEU A 927 24.58 2.48 10.39
N ASN A 928 24.73 2.07 9.13
CA ASN A 928 24.08 2.74 8.00
C ASN A 928 23.09 1.86 7.20
N THR A 929 22.61 0.77 7.81
CA THR A 929 21.56 -0.09 7.24
C THR A 929 20.49 -0.42 8.29
N ALA A 930 19.24 -0.56 7.88
CA ALA A 930 18.12 -0.75 8.80
C ALA A 930 18.27 -2.04 9.61
N GLU A 931 18.66 -3.13 8.95
CA GLU A 931 18.81 -4.46 9.56
C GLU A 931 19.88 -4.45 10.66
N SER A 932 21.01 -3.78 10.41
CA SER A 932 22.12 -3.73 11.37
C SER A 932 21.81 -2.81 12.56
N ILE A 933 21.15 -1.68 12.32
CA ILE A 933 20.66 -0.78 13.39
C ILE A 933 19.67 -1.55 14.27
N VAL A 934 18.65 -2.19 13.68
CA VAL A 934 17.64 -2.95 14.42
C VAL A 934 18.29 -4.06 15.26
N GLN A 935 19.21 -4.83 14.66
CA GLN A 935 19.89 -5.92 15.35
C GLN A 935 20.68 -5.47 16.59
N LYS A 936 21.30 -4.28 16.55
CA LYS A 936 22.10 -3.76 17.69
C LYS A 936 21.27 -2.96 18.70
N ALA A 937 20.26 -2.24 18.23
CA ALA A 937 19.46 -1.38 19.08
C ALA A 937 18.33 -2.13 19.81
N LEU A 938 17.76 -3.18 19.20
CA LEU A 938 16.62 -3.90 19.78
C LEU A 938 16.88 -4.43 21.21
N PRO A 939 18.02 -5.09 21.53
CA PRO A 939 18.29 -5.53 22.89
C PRO A 939 18.42 -4.37 23.89
N CYS A 940 18.98 -3.23 23.45
CA CYS A 940 19.09 -2.04 24.28
C CYS A 940 17.71 -1.43 24.56
N LEU A 941 16.85 -1.40 23.55
CA LEU A 941 15.49 -0.88 23.63
C LEU A 941 14.61 -1.75 24.54
N GLN A 942 14.77 -3.07 24.51
CA GLN A 942 14.09 -3.98 25.45
C GLN A 942 14.45 -3.67 26.91
N VAL A 943 15.75 -3.49 27.21
CA VAL A 943 16.18 -3.11 28.57
C VAL A 943 15.66 -1.71 28.94
N ALA A 944 15.71 -0.75 28.02
CA ALA A 944 15.19 0.59 28.25
C ALA A 944 13.67 0.57 28.55
N GLN A 945 12.90 -0.27 27.84
CA GLN A 945 11.47 -0.49 28.07
C GLN A 945 11.18 -1.05 29.47
N GLU A 946 11.97 -2.03 29.93
CA GLU A 946 11.82 -2.62 31.28
C GLU A 946 12.00 -1.58 32.39
N HIS A 947 12.90 -0.62 32.19
CA HIS A 947 13.17 0.46 33.14
C HIS A 947 12.32 1.74 32.90
N GLY A 948 11.56 1.80 31.80
CA GLY A 948 10.77 2.98 31.42
C GLY A 948 11.63 4.19 31.04
N THR A 949 12.87 3.98 30.59
CA THR A 949 13.80 5.05 30.20
C THR A 949 13.67 5.34 28.70
N PRO A 950 13.35 6.58 28.28
CA PRO A 950 13.40 6.97 26.87
C PRO A 950 14.78 6.73 26.24
N LEU A 951 14.79 6.13 25.05
CA LEU A 951 15.99 5.77 24.28
C LEU A 951 15.90 6.32 22.84
N GLU A 952 16.79 7.25 22.49
CA GLU A 952 17.01 7.65 21.10
C GLU A 952 18.05 6.75 20.43
N VAL A 953 17.90 6.49 19.13
CA VAL A 953 18.85 5.72 18.33
C VAL A 953 19.71 6.66 17.47
N GLY A 954 21.00 6.73 17.80
CA GLY A 954 22.00 7.56 17.15
C GLY A 954 22.51 6.97 15.84
N VAL A 955 22.58 7.79 14.80
CA VAL A 955 23.16 7.49 13.49
C VAL A 955 24.28 8.49 13.13
N GLU A 956 25.24 8.05 12.32
CA GLU A 956 26.44 8.82 11.99
C GLU A 956 26.43 9.30 10.53
N THR A 957 26.85 10.54 10.32
CA THR A 957 26.92 11.21 8.99
C THR A 957 28.33 11.72 8.67
N THR A 958 29.31 11.49 9.56
CA THR A 958 30.70 11.91 9.37
C THR A 958 31.40 11.09 8.26
N PRO A 959 32.14 11.71 7.32
CA PRO A 959 32.88 11.01 6.28
C PRO A 959 34.13 10.26 6.81
N ASN A 960 34.69 9.37 5.99
CA ASN A 960 35.89 8.56 6.29
C ASN A 960 35.72 7.57 7.45
N GLN A 961 34.50 7.08 7.68
CA GLN A 961 34.22 6.00 8.63
C GLN A 961 34.39 4.63 7.95
N PRO A 962 34.57 3.55 8.73
CA PRO A 962 34.53 2.19 8.18
C PRO A 962 33.24 1.93 7.41
N GLU A 963 33.31 1.07 6.40
CA GLU A 963 32.13 0.64 5.63
C GLU A 963 31.05 0.10 6.57
N GLY A 964 29.81 0.56 6.38
CA GLY A 964 28.67 0.16 7.21
C GLY A 964 28.36 1.06 8.40
N VAL A 965 29.18 2.10 8.69
CA VAL A 965 29.06 2.91 9.93
C VAL A 965 28.38 4.26 9.73
N SER A 966 28.56 4.90 8.56
CA SER A 966 28.14 6.28 8.31
C SER A 966 27.33 6.41 7.03
N PHE A 967 26.41 7.38 7.02
CA PHE A 967 25.64 7.79 5.85
C PHE A 967 26.35 8.82 4.97
N ALA A 968 27.59 9.23 5.31
CA ALA A 968 28.32 10.28 4.60
C ALA A 968 28.52 10.07 3.09
N ASP A 969 28.57 8.79 2.67
CA ASP A 969 28.76 8.37 1.27
C ASP A 969 27.44 7.94 0.60
N GLN A 970 26.30 8.14 1.27
CA GLN A 970 24.95 7.82 0.78
C GLN A 970 24.17 9.11 0.48
N SER A 971 22.95 9.01 -0.07
CA SER A 971 22.08 10.18 -0.24
C SER A 971 21.28 10.47 1.04
N VAL A 972 20.69 11.67 1.13
CA VAL A 972 19.77 12.00 2.24
C VAL A 972 18.51 11.13 2.17
N GLU A 973 18.06 10.77 0.97
CA GLU A 973 16.93 9.85 0.78
C GLU A 973 17.25 8.47 1.34
N ASP A 974 18.47 7.96 1.16
CA ASP A 974 18.90 6.69 1.76
C ASP A 974 18.88 6.73 3.29
N LEU A 975 19.36 7.84 3.88
CA LEU A 975 19.25 8.10 5.32
C LEU A 975 17.78 8.07 5.77
N VAL A 976 16.92 8.86 5.12
CA VAL A 976 15.49 8.97 5.49
C VAL A 976 14.78 7.62 5.35
N MET A 977 14.97 6.91 4.24
CA MET A 977 14.39 5.58 4.03
C MET A 977 14.87 4.57 5.07
N THR A 978 16.14 4.64 5.46
CA THR A 978 16.70 3.75 6.48
C THR A 978 16.09 4.02 7.84
N LEU A 979 15.99 5.30 8.24
CA LEU A 979 15.34 5.69 9.49
C LEU A 979 13.86 5.30 9.51
N GLU A 980 13.14 5.43 8.39
CA GLU A 980 11.73 5.03 8.31
C GLU A 980 11.57 3.51 8.48
N LYS A 981 12.45 2.70 7.87
CA LYS A 981 12.45 1.24 8.09
C LYS A 981 12.71 0.90 9.56
N VAL A 982 13.69 1.54 10.20
CA VAL A 982 13.98 1.30 11.63
C VAL A 982 12.79 1.73 12.50
N TYR A 983 12.15 2.87 12.18
CA TYR A 983 10.99 3.37 12.89
C TYR A 983 9.85 2.35 12.93
N ARG A 984 9.53 1.73 11.78
CA ARG A 984 8.47 0.71 11.69
C ARG A 984 8.73 -0.51 12.60
N HIS A 985 9.99 -0.81 12.91
CA HIS A 985 10.34 -1.88 13.85
C HIS A 985 10.19 -1.45 15.32
N PHE A 986 10.39 -0.16 15.61
CA PHE A 986 10.47 0.35 16.99
C PHE A 986 9.23 1.12 17.46
N MET A 987 8.30 1.49 16.58
CA MET A 987 7.09 2.24 16.92
C MET A 987 6.17 1.55 17.95
N GLY A 988 6.33 0.24 18.17
CA GLY A 988 5.61 -0.49 19.21
C GLY A 988 6.20 -0.37 20.62
N PHE A 989 7.40 0.22 20.79
CA PHE A 989 8.06 0.39 22.09
C PHE A 989 7.81 1.79 22.66
N GLU A 990 7.18 1.89 23.83
CA GLU A 990 6.93 3.18 24.50
C GLU A 990 8.22 3.92 24.89
N SER A 991 9.31 3.18 25.13
CA SER A 991 10.65 3.72 25.43
C SER A 991 11.37 4.27 24.20
N PHE A 992 10.91 4.01 22.97
CA PHE A 992 11.57 4.53 21.78
C PHE A 992 11.31 6.03 21.63
N ALA A 993 12.36 6.84 21.76
CA ALA A 993 12.28 8.31 21.76
C ALA A 993 12.64 8.95 20.41
N GLY A 994 12.92 8.13 19.39
CA GLY A 994 13.26 8.57 18.04
C GLY A 994 14.75 8.40 17.69
N PHE A 995 15.28 9.29 16.85
CA PHE A 995 16.61 9.20 16.25
C PHE A 995 17.47 10.42 16.57
N ALA A 996 18.77 10.19 16.76
CA ALA A 996 19.75 11.25 16.94
C ALA A 996 20.74 11.25 15.77
N ILE A 997 20.91 12.37 15.06
CA ILE A 997 21.78 12.45 13.87
C ILE A 997 23.07 13.17 14.24
N HIS A 998 24.18 12.44 14.22
CA HIS A 998 25.52 12.95 14.47
C HIS A 998 26.19 13.30 13.13
N ASP A 999 26.51 14.55 12.78
CA ASP A 999 26.20 15.83 13.45
C ASP A 999 25.64 16.84 12.43
N TYR A 1000 25.16 18.00 12.89
CA TYR A 1000 24.58 19.06 12.05
C TYR A 1000 25.46 19.43 10.85
N GLY A 1001 26.78 19.62 11.07
CA GLY A 1001 27.67 20.11 10.02
C GLY A 1001 27.84 19.12 8.87
N ASN A 1002 27.80 17.82 9.17
CA ASN A 1002 27.89 16.75 8.19
C ASN A 1002 26.52 16.47 7.53
N LEU A 1003 25.42 16.51 8.30
CA LEU A 1003 24.07 16.42 7.75
C LEU A 1003 23.79 17.55 6.74
N ALA A 1004 24.19 18.79 7.05
CA ALA A 1004 24.06 19.92 6.13
C ALA A 1004 24.82 19.69 4.82
N GLN A 1005 26.04 19.16 4.89
CA GLN A 1005 26.83 18.82 3.69
C GLN A 1005 26.23 17.68 2.89
N LEU A 1006 25.64 16.68 3.56
CA LEU A 1006 24.96 15.56 2.92
C LEU A 1006 23.76 16.04 2.09
N ILE A 1007 22.98 16.98 2.65
CA ILE A 1007 21.85 17.64 1.98
C ILE A 1007 22.33 18.47 0.78
N GLU A 1008 23.35 19.31 0.96
CA GLU A 1008 23.88 20.13 -0.13
C GLU A 1008 24.38 19.30 -1.32
N ARG A 1009 24.98 18.13 -1.06
CA ARG A 1009 25.44 17.22 -2.13
C ARG A 1009 24.30 16.55 -2.87
N SER A 1010 23.22 16.19 -2.16
CA SER A 1010 22.08 15.50 -2.76
C SER A 1010 21.26 16.42 -3.68
N HIS A 1011 21.18 17.73 -3.38
CA HIS A 1011 20.56 18.73 -4.26
C HIS A 1011 21.44 19.20 -5.43
N GLY A 1012 22.73 18.83 -5.45
CA GLY A 1012 23.68 19.20 -6.50
C GLY A 1012 23.76 18.21 -7.67
N HIS A 1013 22.98 17.12 -7.63
CA HIS A 1013 23.04 16.01 -8.58
C HIS A 1013 21.84 15.89 -9.51
#